data_AF-A0A0A1GVC4-F1
#
_entry.id   AF-A0A0A1GVC4-F1
#
_cell.length_a   1.000
_cell.length_b   1.000
_cell.length_c   1.000
_cell.angle_alpha   90.00
_cell.angle_beta   90.00
_cell.angle_gamma   90.00
#
_symmetry.space_group_name_H-M   'P 1'
#
loop_
_entity.id
_entity.type
_entity.pdbx_description
1 polymer ?
#
loop_
_entity_poly.entity_id
_entity_poly.type
_entity_poly.pdbx_seq_one_letter_code
_entity_poly.pdbx_strand_id
1 'polypeptide(L)'
;MASIVKKLLIANRGEIALRVVRTAKEMGISTVAVYSEQDRNSRYVDMADEAYLLSGDTYKDTYLNEDLLIDILHKTGANAVHPGYGFLSEVPSFAQKVEDAGAIWVGPHHTALVDLGDKITARRVALRAKVPPVPGLSEPVTDVRTLLDFAHTHGYPIMMKRTDGGGGHGITVVHDDEELRRFYMNHDALQGGDLKEYFIEKFVDKARHVETQSGRDSHGNFTVYSTRDCSLQRRNQKLVEEAPAPFLSEEIISTLEEYSRRLFTTVGYVGLGTCEFMVTPNGKVYFLEVNPRLQVEHTVSEEVSGLDLVREQLNIAAGGELTRAPELRGHSFELRITSEDPATNLTPGSGTLEKIQWPAGPGVRIDTGVEQGDTISPKFDSMMGKVIVTAQNRLDAVARVRRVLDELVIEGVPTPIPLFKEIFRNDDFTAEHGHPFAVSTKWLERTYLNRTPASAASGQPASLAAAPGAAAPAAPDKSKSETFVIEMNNRRVKLTVPLDIVENITGSARARGAKRPTQPLRGAGLHNVASSAAAANDGAKSGVIASPMQAVVTRINVSEGQQVAKGDLLVVLESMKMENYVYAPAAGEVKKIFVGPADGVEAGDTLVTLDVNAGKAKAAAAAPGSLPQAAASTAPSSEGADKATDAKKEGGND
;
A
#
# COMPACT_ATOMS: atom_id res chain seq x y z
N MET A 1 34.37 -19.51 10.48
CA MET A 1 35.03 -18.20 10.23
C MET A 1 33.93 -17.21 9.94
N ALA A 2 33.93 -16.02 10.53
CA ALA A 2 32.97 -14.97 10.19
C ALA A 2 33.06 -14.64 8.69
N SER A 3 31.93 -14.60 7.99
CA SER A 3 31.87 -14.24 6.59
C SER A 3 31.92 -12.72 6.48
N ILE A 4 32.89 -12.16 5.75
CA ILE A 4 33.04 -10.70 5.68
C ILE A 4 32.17 -10.16 4.54
N VAL A 5 31.23 -9.26 4.84
CA VAL A 5 30.53 -8.48 3.81
C VAL A 5 31.48 -7.44 3.24
N LYS A 6 31.88 -7.59 1.97
CA LYS A 6 32.83 -6.69 1.30
C LYS A 6 32.14 -5.80 0.29
N LYS A 7 31.19 -6.37 -0.46
CA LYS A 7 30.43 -5.69 -1.49
C LYS A 7 28.98 -6.14 -1.43
N LEU A 8 28.08 -5.18 -1.24
CA LEU A 8 26.67 -5.38 -0.95
C LEU A 8 25.80 -4.98 -2.15
N LEU A 9 24.99 -5.91 -2.64
CA LEU A 9 23.91 -5.62 -3.59
C LEU A 9 22.66 -5.22 -2.82
N ILE A 10 22.13 -4.03 -3.08
CA ILE A 10 20.87 -3.55 -2.51
C ILE A 10 19.75 -3.86 -3.50
N ALA A 11 18.95 -4.88 -3.21
CA ALA A 11 17.84 -5.36 -4.05
C ALA A 11 16.54 -4.60 -3.74
N ASN A 12 16.59 -3.27 -3.75
CA ASN A 12 15.44 -2.41 -3.45
C ASN A 12 15.63 -1.01 -4.07
N ARG A 13 14.68 -0.10 -3.82
CA ARG A 13 14.65 1.29 -4.31
C ARG A 13 14.22 2.28 -3.24
N GLY A 14 14.07 3.54 -3.65
CA GLY A 14 13.48 4.59 -2.81
C GLY A 14 14.28 4.87 -1.54
N GLU A 15 13.57 5.26 -0.47
CA GLU A 15 14.18 5.67 0.80
C GLU A 15 15.01 4.53 1.43
N ILE A 16 14.49 3.30 1.41
CA ILE A 16 15.16 2.16 2.05
C ILE A 16 16.47 1.80 1.37
N ALA A 17 16.53 1.88 0.04
CA ALA A 17 17.80 1.67 -0.66
C ALA A 17 18.84 2.73 -0.25
N LEU A 18 18.41 3.99 -0.12
CA LEU A 18 19.29 5.07 0.35
C LEU A 18 19.73 4.85 1.81
N ARG A 19 18.80 4.44 2.68
CA ARG A 19 19.05 4.10 4.08
C ARG A 19 20.13 3.02 4.20
N VAL A 20 20.06 1.97 3.38
CA VAL A 20 21.05 0.88 3.39
C VAL A 20 22.39 1.33 2.82
N VAL A 21 22.40 2.09 1.72
CA VAL A 21 23.63 2.63 1.11
C VAL A 21 24.40 3.50 2.10
N ARG A 22 23.72 4.36 2.87
CA ARG A 22 24.36 5.22 3.89
C ARG A 22 25.13 4.40 4.92
N THR A 23 24.49 3.41 5.55
CA THR A 23 25.15 2.55 6.54
C THR A 23 26.29 1.74 5.92
N ALA A 24 26.08 1.14 4.74
CA ALA A 24 27.14 0.38 4.08
C ALA A 24 28.37 1.24 3.81
N LYS A 25 28.19 2.51 3.40
CA LYS A 25 29.29 3.46 3.20
C LYS A 25 30.00 3.83 4.50
N GLU A 26 29.28 4.08 5.59
CA GLU A 26 29.87 4.31 6.91
C GLU A 26 30.65 3.10 7.42
N MET A 27 30.28 1.89 7.01
CA MET A 27 30.99 0.65 7.31
C MET A 27 32.17 0.37 6.36
N GLY A 28 32.37 1.18 5.32
CA GLY A 28 33.40 0.96 4.30
C GLY A 28 33.10 -0.22 3.36
N ILE A 29 31.84 -0.62 3.24
CA ILE A 29 31.38 -1.71 2.36
C ILE A 29 31.07 -1.11 0.98
N SER A 30 31.58 -1.72 -0.10
CA SER A 30 31.27 -1.29 -1.47
C SER A 30 29.81 -1.57 -1.80
N THR A 31 29.13 -0.65 -2.46
CA THR A 31 27.67 -0.72 -2.69
C THR A 31 27.32 -0.89 -4.16
N VAL A 32 26.36 -1.77 -4.44
CA VAL A 32 25.74 -1.95 -5.76
C VAL A 32 24.24 -1.68 -5.64
N ALA A 33 23.75 -0.66 -6.32
CA ALA A 33 22.33 -0.39 -6.46
C ALA A 33 21.77 -0.99 -7.76
N VAL A 34 20.48 -1.33 -7.74
CA VAL A 34 19.70 -1.64 -8.95
C VAL A 34 18.58 -0.62 -9.14
N TYR A 35 18.25 -0.30 -10.38
CA TYR A 35 17.25 0.74 -10.65
C TYR A 35 16.42 0.45 -11.90
N SER A 36 15.13 0.80 -11.85
CA SER A 36 14.29 0.90 -13.05
C SER A 36 14.55 2.22 -13.78
N GLU A 37 14.09 2.36 -15.03
CA GLU A 37 14.27 3.61 -15.79
C GLU A 37 13.75 4.85 -15.04
N GLN A 38 12.64 4.69 -14.30
CA GLN A 38 12.03 5.77 -13.52
C GLN A 38 12.90 6.19 -12.32
N ASP A 39 13.77 5.30 -11.84
CA ASP A 39 14.67 5.52 -10.72
C ASP A 39 16.07 6.00 -11.14
N ARG A 40 16.30 6.25 -12.43
CA ARG A 40 17.61 6.60 -12.98
C ARG A 40 18.27 7.80 -12.28
N ASN A 41 17.46 8.74 -11.82
CA ASN A 41 17.91 9.96 -11.15
C ASN A 41 17.72 9.91 -9.61
N SER A 42 17.30 8.78 -9.06
CA SER A 42 17.05 8.63 -7.63
C SER A 42 18.34 8.72 -6.82
N ARG A 43 18.26 9.29 -5.61
CA ARG A 43 19.44 9.57 -4.78
C ARG A 43 20.25 8.36 -4.37
N TYR A 44 19.60 7.22 -4.16
CA TYR A 44 20.29 5.99 -3.81
C TYR A 44 21.15 5.45 -4.97
N VAL A 45 20.74 5.71 -6.21
CA VAL A 45 21.50 5.35 -7.43
C VAL A 45 22.75 6.22 -7.56
N ASP A 46 22.60 7.52 -7.33
CA ASP A 46 23.72 8.45 -7.35
C ASP A 46 24.71 8.23 -6.19
N MET A 47 24.21 7.77 -5.04
CA MET A 47 25.04 7.54 -3.86
C MET A 47 25.76 6.20 -3.89
N ALA A 48 25.26 5.16 -4.57
CA ALA A 48 25.93 3.86 -4.66
C ALA A 48 27.23 3.90 -5.47
N ASP A 49 28.15 2.98 -5.21
CA ASP A 49 29.45 2.94 -5.91
C ASP A 49 29.31 2.35 -7.32
N GLU A 50 28.38 1.41 -7.49
CA GLU A 50 27.96 0.87 -8.78
C GLU A 50 26.42 0.87 -8.87
N ALA A 51 25.88 1.07 -10.06
CA ALA A 51 24.44 1.01 -10.30
C ALA A 51 24.11 0.32 -11.63
N TYR A 52 23.12 -0.56 -11.61
CA TYR A 52 22.71 -1.37 -12.76
C TYR A 52 21.23 -1.19 -13.10
N LEU A 53 20.97 -0.92 -14.39
CA LEU A 53 19.62 -0.81 -14.92
C LEU A 53 18.96 -2.19 -14.91
N LEU A 54 17.74 -2.25 -14.38
CA LEU A 54 16.82 -3.36 -14.53
C LEU A 54 15.98 -3.11 -15.78
N SER A 55 16.26 -3.84 -16.86
CA SER A 55 15.54 -3.71 -18.11
C SER A 55 14.10 -4.22 -17.96
N GLY A 56 13.12 -3.32 -18.05
CA GLY A 56 11.70 -3.66 -17.96
C GLY A 56 10.86 -2.47 -17.50
N ASP A 57 9.55 -2.56 -17.71
CA ASP A 57 8.59 -1.50 -17.36
C ASP A 57 7.69 -1.87 -16.18
N THR A 58 7.70 -3.14 -15.76
CA THR A 58 6.88 -3.68 -14.66
C THR A 58 7.73 -4.07 -13.47
N TYR A 59 7.11 -4.23 -12.30
CA TYR A 59 7.79 -4.76 -11.12
C TYR A 59 8.32 -6.17 -11.34
N LYS A 60 7.54 -7.01 -12.04
CA LYS A 60 7.90 -8.39 -12.35
C LYS A 60 9.17 -8.47 -13.19
N ASP A 61 9.32 -7.56 -14.14
CA ASP A 61 10.49 -7.51 -15.01
C ASP A 61 11.71 -6.86 -14.32
N THR A 62 11.45 -6.03 -13.30
CA THR A 62 12.48 -5.26 -12.59
C THR A 62 12.76 -5.81 -11.19
N TYR A 63 12.25 -5.16 -10.13
CA TYR A 63 12.63 -5.42 -8.74
C TYR A 63 12.17 -6.77 -8.19
N LEU A 64 11.21 -7.43 -8.83
CA LEU A 64 10.75 -8.79 -8.49
C LEU A 64 11.41 -9.87 -9.35
N ASN A 65 12.30 -9.49 -10.28
CA ASN A 65 12.97 -10.44 -11.16
C ASN A 65 14.18 -11.07 -10.45
N GLU A 66 13.94 -12.21 -9.79
CA GLU A 66 14.97 -12.95 -9.06
C GLU A 66 16.19 -13.26 -9.93
N ASP A 67 15.98 -13.77 -11.16
CA ASP A 67 17.06 -14.24 -12.03
C ASP A 67 17.94 -13.08 -12.50
N LEU A 68 17.33 -11.95 -12.86
CA LEU A 68 18.05 -10.73 -13.22
C LEU A 68 18.91 -10.20 -12.06
N LEU A 69 18.41 -10.26 -10.84
CA LEU A 69 19.17 -9.82 -9.66
C LEU A 69 20.33 -10.77 -9.34
N ILE A 70 20.16 -12.08 -9.53
CA ILE A 70 21.24 -13.06 -9.39
C ILE A 70 22.30 -12.88 -10.50
N ASP A 71 21.90 -12.55 -11.73
CA ASP A 71 22.84 -12.23 -12.80
C ASP A 71 23.68 -10.99 -12.47
N ILE A 72 23.06 -9.94 -11.91
CA ILE A 72 23.76 -8.74 -11.45
C ILE A 72 24.69 -9.06 -10.27
N LEU A 73 24.25 -9.89 -9.33
CA LEU A 73 25.07 -10.37 -8.22
C LEU A 73 26.36 -11.02 -8.73
N HIS A 74 26.26 -11.95 -9.69
CA HIS A 74 27.42 -12.59 -10.31
C HIS A 74 28.30 -11.60 -11.09
N LYS A 75 27.69 -10.73 -11.90
CA LYS A 75 28.41 -9.75 -12.73
C LYS A 75 29.22 -8.76 -11.90
N THR A 76 28.72 -8.38 -10.74
CA THR A 76 29.34 -7.38 -9.86
C THR A 76 30.34 -7.98 -8.89
N GLY A 77 30.26 -9.29 -8.63
CA GLY A 77 31.03 -9.94 -7.58
C GLY A 77 30.64 -9.46 -6.19
N ALA A 78 29.43 -8.91 -6.01
CA ALA A 78 28.90 -8.66 -4.69
C ALA A 78 28.77 -9.99 -3.93
N ASN A 79 29.10 -9.99 -2.65
CA ASN A 79 29.12 -11.20 -1.83
C ASN A 79 28.06 -11.20 -0.73
N ALA A 80 27.15 -10.22 -0.77
CA ALA A 80 25.97 -10.15 0.07
C ALA A 80 24.84 -9.42 -0.66
N VAL A 81 23.59 -9.74 -0.30
CA VAL A 81 22.38 -9.09 -0.81
C VAL A 81 21.56 -8.57 0.36
N HIS A 82 21.27 -7.26 0.36
CA HIS A 82 20.31 -6.65 1.28
C HIS A 82 18.98 -6.42 0.56
N PRO A 83 17.89 -7.07 0.97
CA PRO A 83 16.61 -6.93 0.27
C PRO A 83 15.81 -5.70 0.71
N GLY A 84 16.16 -5.07 1.83
CA GLY A 84 15.36 -3.98 2.39
C GLY A 84 14.04 -4.51 2.95
N TYR A 85 12.94 -3.89 2.56
CA TYR A 85 11.58 -4.34 2.87
C TYR A 85 10.69 -4.31 1.62
N GLY A 86 9.61 -5.09 1.62
CA GLY A 86 8.81 -5.28 0.41
C GLY A 86 9.60 -6.00 -0.69
N PHE A 87 9.08 -6.03 -1.91
CA PHE A 87 9.67 -6.76 -3.02
C PHE A 87 10.02 -8.22 -2.65
N LEU A 88 11.28 -8.59 -2.78
CA LEU A 88 11.79 -9.94 -2.55
C LEU A 88 12.24 -10.18 -1.09
N SER A 89 12.06 -9.22 -0.18
CA SER A 89 12.56 -9.34 1.21
C SER A 89 11.96 -10.49 2.00
N GLU A 90 10.78 -10.97 1.61
CA GLU A 90 10.08 -12.07 2.26
C GLU A 90 9.90 -13.27 1.34
N VAL A 91 10.64 -13.33 0.22
CA VAL A 91 10.48 -14.37 -0.80
C VAL A 91 11.50 -15.49 -0.57
N PRO A 92 11.07 -16.69 -0.11
CA PRO A 92 11.99 -17.77 0.25
C PRO A 92 12.84 -18.26 -0.93
N SER A 93 12.28 -18.31 -2.14
CA SER A 93 13.00 -18.71 -3.35
C SER A 93 14.19 -17.81 -3.65
N PHE A 94 14.02 -16.49 -3.46
CA PHE A 94 15.10 -15.55 -3.71
C PHE A 94 16.22 -15.66 -2.67
N ALA A 95 15.87 -15.77 -1.38
CA ALA A 95 16.86 -16.00 -0.32
C ALA A 95 17.69 -17.26 -0.60
N GLN A 96 17.03 -18.37 -0.96
CA GLN A 96 17.71 -19.61 -1.36
C GLN A 96 18.64 -19.40 -2.55
N LYS A 97 18.18 -18.72 -3.62
CA LYS A 97 19.03 -18.47 -4.81
C LYS A 97 20.27 -17.64 -4.47
N VAL A 98 20.16 -16.67 -3.57
CA VAL A 98 21.31 -15.86 -3.10
C VAL A 98 22.31 -16.74 -2.34
N GLU A 99 21.83 -17.61 -1.46
CA GLU A 99 22.65 -18.55 -0.70
C GLU A 99 23.32 -19.59 -1.63
N ASP A 100 22.59 -20.14 -2.59
CA ASP A 100 23.08 -21.09 -3.60
C ASP A 100 24.14 -20.45 -4.53
N ALA A 101 24.03 -19.15 -4.80
CA ALA A 101 25.03 -18.36 -5.50
C ALA A 101 26.30 -18.08 -4.65
N GLY A 102 26.32 -18.52 -3.39
CA GLY A 102 27.44 -18.34 -2.47
C GLY A 102 27.54 -16.94 -1.87
N ALA A 103 26.49 -16.13 -1.96
CA ALA A 103 26.42 -14.81 -1.35
C ALA A 103 25.67 -14.85 -0.01
N ILE A 104 25.94 -13.88 0.85
CA ILE A 104 25.27 -13.73 2.14
C ILE A 104 23.89 -13.10 1.93
N TRP A 105 22.83 -13.80 2.30
CA TRP A 105 21.51 -13.21 2.43
C TRP A 105 21.42 -12.38 3.73
N VAL A 106 21.17 -11.06 3.61
CA VAL A 106 21.00 -10.18 4.78
C VAL A 106 19.55 -10.22 5.25
N GLY A 107 19.19 -11.32 5.90
CA GLY A 107 17.86 -11.61 6.40
C GLY A 107 17.83 -13.01 7.04
N PRO A 108 16.65 -13.49 7.46
CA PRO A 108 16.53 -14.84 7.97
C PRO A 108 16.66 -15.87 6.85
N HIS A 109 17.14 -17.05 7.23
CA HIS A 109 17.29 -18.20 6.35
C HIS A 109 15.97 -18.53 5.63
N HIS A 110 16.06 -19.02 4.39
CA HIS A 110 14.88 -19.26 3.55
C HIS A 110 13.83 -20.18 4.21
N THR A 111 14.24 -21.16 5.03
CA THR A 111 13.30 -22.02 5.78
C THR A 111 12.46 -21.25 6.79
N ALA A 112 13.04 -20.23 7.44
CA ALA A 112 12.29 -19.38 8.36
C ALA A 112 11.31 -18.48 7.60
N LEU A 113 11.66 -18.04 6.38
CA LEU A 113 10.73 -17.33 5.49
C LEU A 113 9.54 -18.22 5.10
N VAL A 114 9.76 -19.51 4.83
CA VAL A 114 8.66 -20.46 4.58
C VAL A 114 7.78 -20.64 5.80
N ASP A 115 8.37 -20.86 6.98
CA ASP A 115 7.64 -21.10 8.24
C ASP A 115 6.77 -19.88 8.64
N LEU A 116 7.16 -18.67 8.24
CA LEU A 116 6.51 -17.40 8.59
C LEU A 116 5.74 -16.75 7.42
N GLY A 117 5.77 -17.35 6.22
CA GLY A 117 5.36 -16.68 4.99
C GLY A 117 3.84 -16.52 4.81
N ASP A 118 3.04 -17.45 5.31
CA ASP A 118 1.58 -17.38 5.25
C ASP A 118 0.93 -17.45 6.63
N LYS A 119 -0.31 -16.95 6.73
CA LYS A 119 -1.04 -16.86 8.00
C LYS A 119 -1.28 -18.22 8.66
N ILE A 120 -1.42 -19.30 7.88
CA ILE A 120 -1.70 -20.64 8.40
C ILE A 120 -0.43 -21.24 8.98
N THR A 121 0.69 -21.17 8.26
CA THR A 121 2.00 -21.65 8.73
C THR A 121 2.48 -20.84 9.93
N ALA A 122 2.41 -19.51 9.87
CA ALA A 122 2.76 -18.63 10.99
C ALA A 122 1.91 -18.93 12.25
N ARG A 123 0.61 -19.21 12.09
CA ARG A 123 -0.25 -19.61 13.21
C ARG A 123 0.15 -20.96 13.81
N ARG A 124 0.54 -21.94 12.99
CA ARG A 124 1.06 -23.24 13.47
C ARG A 124 2.38 -23.04 14.23
N VAL A 125 3.25 -22.16 13.74
CA VAL A 125 4.48 -21.78 14.44
C VAL A 125 4.18 -21.15 15.80
N ALA A 126 3.23 -20.21 15.88
CA ALA A 126 2.84 -19.59 17.14
C ALA A 126 2.33 -20.63 18.17
N LEU A 127 1.49 -21.57 17.73
CA LEU A 127 1.02 -22.68 18.58
C LEU A 127 2.19 -23.57 19.06
N ARG A 128 3.11 -23.94 18.17
CA ARG A 128 4.34 -24.69 18.49
C ARG A 128 5.22 -23.94 19.49
N ALA A 129 5.32 -22.63 19.34
CA ALA A 129 6.06 -21.72 20.22
C ALA A 129 5.33 -21.42 21.54
N LYS A 130 4.11 -21.95 21.75
CA LYS A 130 3.23 -21.66 22.90
C LYS A 130 2.90 -20.18 23.04
N VAL A 131 2.81 -19.47 21.92
CA VAL A 131 2.38 -18.08 21.83
C VAL A 131 0.93 -18.06 21.35
N PRO A 132 -0.01 -17.49 22.11
CA PRO A 132 -1.42 -17.52 21.78
C PRO A 132 -1.71 -16.62 20.56
N PRO A 133 -2.17 -17.15 19.41
CA PRO A 133 -2.77 -16.33 18.37
C PRO A 133 -4.13 -15.81 18.85
N VAL A 134 -4.74 -14.92 18.08
CA VAL A 134 -6.15 -14.55 18.30
C VAL A 134 -7.01 -15.83 18.27
N PRO A 135 -7.85 -16.07 19.29
CA PRO A 135 -8.69 -17.26 19.31
C PRO A 135 -9.58 -17.30 18.05
N GLY A 136 -9.62 -18.45 17.39
CA GLY A 136 -10.43 -18.67 16.20
C GLY A 136 -10.37 -20.12 15.75
N LEU A 137 -11.33 -20.55 14.96
CA LEU A 137 -11.31 -21.87 14.31
C LEU A 137 -10.94 -21.67 12.84
N SER A 138 -9.87 -22.33 12.40
CA SER A 138 -9.44 -22.28 10.99
C SER A 138 -10.22 -23.25 10.11
N GLU A 139 -10.88 -24.24 10.71
CA GLU A 139 -11.72 -25.20 9.98
C GLU A 139 -13.09 -24.58 9.67
N PRO A 140 -13.64 -24.82 8.47
CA PRO A 140 -14.99 -24.40 8.11
C PRO A 140 -16.02 -24.79 9.16
N VAL A 141 -16.88 -23.84 9.52
CA VAL A 141 -17.95 -24.11 10.46
C VAL A 141 -19.03 -24.96 9.78
N THR A 142 -19.38 -26.09 10.37
CA THR A 142 -20.41 -27.00 9.83
C THR A 142 -21.66 -27.11 10.68
N ASP A 143 -21.61 -26.66 11.94
CA ASP A 143 -22.69 -26.83 12.90
C ASP A 143 -22.74 -25.72 13.95
N VAL A 144 -23.94 -25.44 14.46
CA VAL A 144 -24.17 -24.38 15.45
C VAL A 144 -23.56 -24.70 16.82
N ARG A 145 -23.35 -25.97 17.15
CA ARG A 145 -22.81 -26.37 18.45
C ARG A 145 -21.35 -25.97 18.55
N THR A 146 -20.56 -26.21 17.51
CA THR A 146 -19.18 -25.74 17.39
C THR A 146 -19.09 -24.22 17.56
N LEU A 147 -20.03 -23.46 16.98
CA LEU A 147 -20.10 -22.01 17.15
C LEU A 147 -20.39 -21.58 18.58
N LEU A 148 -21.39 -22.20 19.23
CA LEU A 148 -21.78 -21.91 20.61
C LEU A 148 -20.68 -22.30 21.59
N ASP A 149 -20.07 -23.48 21.42
CA ASP A 149 -18.97 -23.96 22.27
C ASP A 149 -17.77 -23.00 22.19
N PHE A 150 -17.43 -22.52 20.99
CA PHE A 150 -16.40 -21.49 20.82
C PHE A 150 -16.79 -20.18 21.52
N ALA A 151 -18.02 -19.71 21.33
CA ALA A 151 -18.50 -18.45 21.91
C ALA A 151 -18.52 -18.50 23.45
N HIS A 152 -18.92 -19.63 24.05
CA HIS A 152 -18.94 -19.81 25.50
C HIS A 152 -17.53 -19.97 26.07
N THR A 153 -16.60 -20.54 25.31
CA THR A 153 -15.19 -20.70 25.72
C THR A 153 -14.42 -19.37 25.66
N HIS A 154 -14.61 -18.59 24.59
CA HIS A 154 -13.79 -17.40 24.31
C HIS A 154 -14.51 -16.08 24.59
N GLY A 155 -15.82 -16.12 24.82
CA GLY A 155 -16.68 -14.97 25.10
C GLY A 155 -17.03 -14.16 23.87
N TYR A 156 -18.18 -13.49 23.93
CA TYR A 156 -18.61 -12.50 22.95
C TYR A 156 -17.87 -11.15 23.09
N PRO A 157 -17.90 -10.27 22.08
CA PRO A 157 -18.36 -10.53 20.70
C PRO A 157 -17.40 -11.45 19.93
N ILE A 158 -17.94 -12.19 18.98
CA ILE A 158 -17.21 -13.03 18.02
C ILE A 158 -17.44 -12.50 16.61
N MET A 159 -16.57 -12.87 15.69
CA MET A 159 -16.57 -12.39 14.33
C MET A 159 -16.61 -13.59 13.38
N MET A 160 -17.62 -13.61 12.53
CA MET A 160 -17.70 -14.51 11.38
C MET A 160 -17.06 -13.80 10.20
N LYS A 161 -16.08 -14.43 9.59
CA LYS A 161 -15.44 -13.93 8.37
C LYS A 161 -15.67 -14.94 7.26
N ARG A 162 -16.10 -14.46 6.10
CA ARG A 162 -16.12 -15.31 4.90
C ARG A 162 -14.70 -15.60 4.43
N THR A 163 -14.47 -16.81 3.92
CA THR A 163 -13.22 -17.27 3.29
C THR A 163 -12.91 -16.47 2.01
N ASP A 164 -13.92 -15.89 1.37
CA ASP A 164 -13.83 -15.06 0.16
C ASP A 164 -13.93 -13.54 0.40
N GLY A 165 -13.98 -13.09 1.67
CA GLY A 165 -14.12 -11.67 2.05
C GLY A 165 -12.87 -11.09 2.70
N GLY A 166 -12.04 -10.37 1.94
CA GLY A 166 -11.01 -9.50 2.52
C GLY A 166 -11.51 -8.06 2.72
N GLY A 167 -10.68 -7.23 3.36
CA GLY A 167 -10.87 -5.77 3.54
C GLY A 167 -12.19 -5.27 4.13
N GLY A 168 -12.91 -6.10 4.88
CA GLY A 168 -14.03 -5.67 5.73
C GLY A 168 -15.44 -5.99 5.20
N HIS A 169 -15.57 -6.53 4.00
CA HIS A 169 -16.84 -7.06 3.48
C HIS A 169 -16.93 -8.58 3.74
N GLY A 170 -18.12 -9.07 4.13
CA GLY A 170 -18.31 -10.47 4.56
C GLY A 170 -17.93 -10.73 6.03
N ILE A 171 -17.89 -9.67 6.85
CA ILE A 171 -17.64 -9.75 8.29
C ILE A 171 -18.95 -9.52 9.05
N THR A 172 -19.39 -10.51 9.81
CA THR A 172 -20.53 -10.38 10.73
C THR A 172 -20.04 -10.46 12.15
N VAL A 173 -20.21 -9.38 12.92
CA VAL A 173 -19.93 -9.38 14.35
C VAL A 173 -21.19 -9.83 15.09
N VAL A 174 -21.02 -10.82 15.96
CA VAL A 174 -22.09 -11.44 16.73
C VAL A 174 -21.82 -11.18 18.22
N HIS A 175 -22.81 -10.67 18.94
CA HIS A 175 -22.66 -10.17 20.31
C HIS A 175 -23.27 -11.10 21.35
N ASP A 176 -24.16 -12.01 20.94
CA ASP A 176 -24.81 -12.95 21.84
C ASP A 176 -25.26 -14.23 21.12
N ASP A 177 -25.77 -15.16 21.92
CA ASP A 177 -26.33 -16.44 21.51
C ASP A 177 -27.49 -16.32 20.51
N GLU A 178 -28.30 -15.26 20.59
CA GLU A 178 -29.47 -15.07 19.72
C GLU A 178 -29.03 -14.62 18.33
N GLU A 179 -28.14 -13.62 18.26
CA GLU A 179 -27.50 -13.18 17.03
C GLU A 179 -26.75 -14.34 16.37
N LEU A 180 -26.09 -15.20 17.15
CA LEU A 180 -25.37 -16.36 16.62
C LEU A 180 -26.30 -17.38 15.98
N ARG A 181 -27.43 -17.69 16.65
CA ARG A 181 -28.45 -18.58 16.09
C ARG A 181 -29.08 -17.98 14.85
N ARG A 182 -29.35 -16.67 14.84
CA ARG A 182 -29.89 -15.96 13.68
C ARG A 182 -28.93 -16.00 12.50
N PHE A 183 -27.63 -15.77 12.75
CA PHE A 183 -26.59 -15.92 11.74
C PHE A 183 -26.60 -17.36 11.19
N TYR A 184 -26.52 -18.37 12.06
CA TYR A 184 -26.55 -19.77 11.63
C TYR A 184 -27.79 -20.09 10.78
N MET A 185 -29.00 -19.71 11.20
CA MET A 185 -30.24 -19.95 10.46
C MET A 185 -30.25 -19.32 9.05
N ASN A 186 -29.60 -18.17 8.88
CA ASN A 186 -29.50 -17.50 7.58
C ASN A 186 -28.47 -18.14 6.64
N HIS A 187 -27.54 -18.92 7.18
CA HIS A 187 -26.38 -19.47 6.46
C HIS A 187 -26.35 -21.02 6.42
N ASP A 188 -27.30 -21.71 7.05
CA ASP A 188 -27.38 -23.18 7.10
C ASP A 188 -28.03 -23.81 5.83
N ALA A 189 -27.66 -25.05 5.54
CA ALA A 189 -27.88 -25.77 4.27
C ALA A 189 -29.36 -26.01 3.90
N LEU A 190 -30.30 -25.91 4.84
CA LEU A 190 -31.74 -26.06 4.57
C LEU A 190 -32.31 -24.95 3.66
N GLN A 191 -31.55 -23.86 3.44
CA GLN A 191 -31.88 -22.80 2.46
C GLN A 191 -30.79 -22.57 1.40
N GLY A 192 -29.92 -23.55 1.15
CA GLY A 192 -28.78 -23.39 0.22
C GLY A 192 -27.61 -22.59 0.79
N GLY A 193 -27.47 -22.61 2.12
CA GLY A 193 -26.55 -21.75 2.86
C GLY A 193 -25.05 -22.03 2.67
N ASP A 194 -24.27 -20.98 2.87
CA ASP A 194 -22.85 -20.80 2.64
C ASP A 194 -22.01 -20.94 3.93
N LEU A 195 -22.52 -21.59 5.00
CA LEU A 195 -21.82 -21.64 6.30
C LEU A 195 -20.37 -22.18 6.24
N LYS A 196 -20.10 -23.13 5.33
CA LYS A 196 -18.75 -23.67 5.09
C LYS A 196 -17.77 -22.63 4.53
N GLU A 197 -18.29 -21.52 4.03
CA GLU A 197 -17.52 -20.38 3.59
C GLU A 197 -17.19 -19.43 4.73
N TYR A 198 -17.53 -19.71 6.00
CA TYR A 198 -17.18 -18.86 7.13
C TYR A 198 -16.22 -19.53 8.11
N PHE A 199 -15.33 -18.71 8.67
CA PHE A 199 -14.52 -19.03 9.84
C PHE A 199 -14.84 -18.06 10.98
N ILE A 200 -14.64 -18.54 12.21
CA ILE A 200 -14.95 -17.81 13.44
C ILE A 200 -13.69 -17.36 14.15
N GLU A 201 -13.65 -16.10 14.58
CA GLU A 201 -12.59 -15.53 15.41
C GLU A 201 -13.17 -14.73 16.57
N LYS A 202 -12.39 -14.57 17.63
CA LYS A 202 -12.73 -13.61 18.69
C LYS A 202 -12.68 -12.20 18.11
N PHE A 203 -13.78 -11.45 18.24
CA PHE A 203 -13.78 -10.04 17.90
C PHE A 203 -13.13 -9.25 19.03
N VAL A 204 -12.17 -8.40 18.67
CA VAL A 204 -11.52 -7.45 19.56
C VAL A 204 -11.78 -6.05 19.02
N ASP A 205 -12.71 -5.32 19.66
CA ASP A 205 -13.17 -4.03 19.17
C ASP A 205 -12.13 -2.91 19.37
N LYS A 206 -11.55 -2.86 20.57
CA LYS A 206 -10.50 -1.93 20.93
C LYS A 206 -9.25 -2.74 21.17
N ALA A 207 -8.27 -2.59 20.31
CA ALA A 207 -6.97 -3.21 20.47
C ALA A 207 -5.90 -2.27 19.98
N ARG A 208 -4.71 -2.37 20.59
CA ARG A 208 -3.51 -1.69 20.13
C ARG A 208 -2.68 -2.66 19.30
N HIS A 209 -2.14 -2.17 18.19
CA HIS A 209 -1.15 -2.88 17.41
C HIS A 209 0.22 -2.53 18.02
N VAL A 210 0.77 -3.46 18.79
CA VAL A 210 2.07 -3.31 19.44
C VAL A 210 3.01 -4.34 18.88
N GLU A 211 4.23 -3.94 18.59
CA GLU A 211 5.24 -4.82 18.02
C GLU A 211 6.57 -4.70 18.74
N THR A 212 7.43 -5.68 18.50
CA THR A 212 8.78 -5.74 19.08
C THR A 212 9.82 -5.78 17.98
N GLN A 213 10.79 -4.86 18.03
CA GLN A 213 11.99 -4.96 17.22
C GLN A 213 12.89 -6.03 17.83
N SER A 214 13.02 -7.18 17.19
CA SER A 214 13.78 -8.30 17.72
C SER A 214 15.02 -8.60 16.88
N GLY A 215 16.05 -9.13 17.52
CA GLY A 215 17.25 -9.65 16.87
C GLY A 215 17.66 -10.99 17.45
N ARG A 216 18.14 -11.89 16.60
CA ARG A 216 18.78 -13.16 16.99
C ARG A 216 19.98 -13.43 16.11
N ASP A 217 21.10 -13.83 16.70
CA ASP A 217 22.30 -14.20 15.95
C ASP A 217 22.42 -15.72 15.77
N SER A 218 23.42 -16.14 15.00
CA SER A 218 23.73 -17.55 14.77
C SER A 218 24.29 -18.27 16.00
N HIS A 219 24.67 -17.53 17.05
CA HIS A 219 25.14 -18.05 18.33
C HIS A 219 24.00 -18.34 19.31
N GLY A 220 22.77 -17.97 18.94
CA GLY A 220 21.56 -18.19 19.73
C GLY A 220 21.24 -17.08 20.72
N ASN A 221 22.00 -15.98 20.73
CA ASN A 221 21.65 -14.80 21.51
C ASN A 221 20.38 -14.18 20.94
N PHE A 222 19.54 -13.60 21.81
CA PHE A 222 18.31 -12.92 21.41
C PHE A 222 18.08 -11.66 22.26
N THR A 223 17.64 -10.58 21.61
CA THR A 223 17.28 -9.33 22.27
C THR A 223 16.06 -8.68 21.61
N VAL A 224 15.30 -7.92 22.40
CA VAL A 224 14.30 -6.97 21.91
C VAL A 224 14.90 -5.57 22.05
N TYR A 225 15.09 -4.89 20.93
CA TYR A 225 15.70 -3.56 20.88
C TYR A 225 14.76 -2.44 21.29
N SER A 226 13.45 -2.60 21.08
CA SER A 226 12.41 -1.71 21.58
C SER A 226 11.03 -2.29 21.25
N THR A 227 10.00 -1.79 21.94
CA THR A 227 8.61 -1.93 21.53
C THR A 227 8.21 -0.75 20.65
N ARG A 228 7.25 -0.96 19.75
CA ARG A 228 6.62 0.11 18.96
C ARG A 228 5.11 -0.01 19.02
N ASP A 229 4.41 1.12 19.03
CA ASP A 229 2.97 1.18 18.84
C ASP A 229 2.66 1.71 17.44
N CYS A 230 1.95 0.90 16.66
CA CYS A 230 1.54 1.18 15.28
C CYS A 230 0.01 1.22 15.15
N SER A 231 -0.70 1.50 16.25
CA SER A 231 -2.17 1.48 16.30
C SER A 231 -2.80 2.56 15.43
N LEU A 232 -2.07 3.63 15.11
CA LEU A 232 -2.55 4.67 14.22
C LEU A 232 -2.39 4.24 12.76
N GLN A 233 -3.37 3.48 12.29
CA GLN A 233 -3.41 2.88 10.96
C GLN A 233 -4.78 3.08 10.29
N ARG A 234 -4.82 3.01 8.96
CA ARG A 234 -6.04 2.97 8.13
C ARG A 234 -6.05 1.66 7.36
N ARG A 235 -7.08 0.82 7.48
CA ARG A 235 -7.19 -0.45 6.74
C ARG A 235 -5.89 -1.28 6.75
N ASN A 236 -5.20 -1.32 7.90
CA ASN A 236 -3.89 -1.96 8.12
C ASN A 236 -2.66 -1.27 7.51
N GLN A 237 -2.81 -0.12 6.85
CA GLN A 237 -1.71 0.76 6.48
C GLN A 237 -1.33 1.62 7.69
N LYS A 238 -0.12 1.42 8.22
CA LYS A 238 0.43 2.23 9.33
C LYS A 238 0.71 3.66 8.82
N LEU A 239 0.36 4.67 9.62
CA LEU A 239 0.59 6.09 9.29
C LEU A 239 1.49 6.82 10.28
N VAL A 240 1.31 6.53 11.57
CA VAL A 240 2.15 7.05 12.64
C VAL A 240 2.52 5.92 13.57
N GLU A 241 3.81 5.85 13.86
CA GLU A 241 4.42 4.86 14.71
C GLU A 241 5.14 5.57 15.85
N GLU A 242 5.16 4.95 17.02
CA GLU A 242 5.88 5.51 18.16
C GLU A 242 6.66 4.45 18.95
N ALA A 243 7.83 4.85 19.43
CA ALA A 243 8.69 4.04 20.29
C ALA A 243 9.17 4.85 21.50
N PRO A 244 9.28 4.23 22.69
CA PRO A 244 8.73 2.91 23.04
C PRO A 244 7.19 2.92 22.96
N ALA A 245 6.56 1.74 22.85
CA ALA A 245 5.10 1.66 22.91
C ALA A 245 4.60 2.22 24.26
N PRO A 246 3.78 3.29 24.28
CA PRO A 246 3.51 4.01 25.52
C PRO A 246 2.49 3.27 26.40
N PHE A 247 2.46 3.57 27.70
CA PHE A 247 1.40 3.11 28.62
C PHE A 247 1.19 1.58 28.68
N LEU A 248 2.25 0.79 28.45
CA LEU A 248 2.23 -0.66 28.70
C LEU A 248 2.72 -0.95 30.12
N SER A 249 2.13 -1.93 30.79
CA SER A 249 2.65 -2.40 32.08
C SER A 249 3.91 -3.26 31.88
N GLU A 250 4.72 -3.39 32.94
CA GLU A 250 5.90 -4.25 32.92
C GLU A 250 5.55 -5.71 32.61
N GLU A 251 4.38 -6.20 33.06
CA GLU A 251 3.95 -7.57 32.74
C GLU A 251 3.68 -7.75 31.24
N ILE A 252 3.06 -6.75 30.60
CA ILE A 252 2.81 -6.80 29.15
C ILE A 252 4.13 -6.76 28.39
N ILE A 253 5.06 -5.88 28.78
CA ILE A 253 6.39 -5.79 28.16
C ILE A 253 7.13 -7.12 28.28
N SER A 254 7.20 -7.69 29.49
CA SER A 254 7.82 -9.01 29.72
C SER A 254 7.16 -10.11 28.88
N THR A 255 5.84 -10.06 28.72
CA THR A 255 5.10 -11.03 27.89
C THR A 255 5.48 -10.90 26.41
N LEU A 256 5.54 -9.67 25.89
CA LEU A 256 5.94 -9.39 24.50
C LEU A 256 7.36 -9.90 24.24
N GLU A 257 8.29 -9.67 25.16
CA GLU A 257 9.68 -10.15 25.04
C GLU A 257 9.78 -11.67 25.06
N GLU A 258 9.10 -12.33 26.01
CA GLU A 258 9.08 -13.80 26.10
C GLU A 258 8.48 -14.42 24.84
N TYR A 259 7.37 -13.86 24.35
CA TYR A 259 6.67 -14.37 23.17
C TYR A 259 7.56 -14.24 21.93
N SER A 260 8.20 -13.10 21.76
CA SER A 260 9.12 -12.84 20.66
C SER A 260 10.33 -13.77 20.67
N ARG A 261 10.92 -14.00 21.85
CA ARG A 261 12.02 -14.96 22.02
C ARG A 261 11.60 -16.37 21.60
N ARG A 262 10.42 -16.81 22.03
CA ARG A 262 9.90 -18.15 21.72
C ARG A 262 9.63 -18.31 20.23
N LEU A 263 9.05 -17.31 19.57
CA LEU A 263 8.83 -17.32 18.11
C LEU A 263 10.15 -17.45 17.35
N PHE A 264 11.12 -16.59 17.63
CA PHE A 264 12.43 -16.60 16.98
C PHE A 264 13.18 -17.92 17.21
N THR A 265 13.15 -18.43 18.45
CA THR A 265 13.81 -19.69 18.78
C THR A 265 13.17 -20.87 18.06
N THR A 266 11.83 -20.88 17.93
CA THR A 266 11.05 -21.98 17.35
C THR A 266 11.28 -22.18 15.85
N VAL A 267 11.64 -21.12 15.12
CA VAL A 267 11.94 -21.18 13.67
C VAL A 267 13.44 -21.07 13.39
N GLY A 268 14.29 -21.04 14.43
CA GLY A 268 15.73 -20.86 14.27
C GLY A 268 16.11 -19.53 13.61
N TYR A 269 15.33 -18.47 13.83
CA TYR A 269 15.48 -17.17 13.16
C TYR A 269 16.88 -16.58 13.37
N VAL A 270 17.51 -16.05 12.31
CA VAL A 270 18.78 -15.30 12.39
C VAL A 270 18.60 -13.97 11.67
N GLY A 271 19.13 -12.89 12.23
CA GLY A 271 18.95 -11.52 11.74
C GLY A 271 17.95 -10.73 12.57
N LEU A 272 17.48 -9.63 11.99
CA LEU A 272 16.44 -8.79 12.57
C LEU A 272 15.07 -9.16 12.02
N GLY A 273 14.04 -9.01 12.86
CA GLY A 273 12.64 -9.19 12.47
C GLY A 273 11.72 -8.52 13.47
N THR A 274 10.44 -8.44 13.14
CA THR A 274 9.44 -7.81 14.01
C THR A 274 8.33 -8.80 14.34
N CYS A 275 8.08 -9.02 15.63
CA CYS A 275 6.88 -9.75 16.06
C CYS A 275 5.76 -8.73 16.30
N GLU A 276 4.65 -8.90 15.60
CA GLU A 276 3.46 -8.06 15.70
C GLU A 276 2.42 -8.71 16.62
N PHE A 277 1.88 -7.91 17.53
CA PHE A 277 0.92 -8.35 18.54
C PHE A 277 -0.28 -7.41 18.60
N MET A 278 -1.40 -7.99 19.00
CA MET A 278 -2.59 -7.28 19.40
C MET A 278 -2.69 -7.26 20.92
N VAL A 279 -2.64 -6.06 21.49
CA VAL A 279 -2.78 -5.84 22.94
C VAL A 279 -4.17 -5.30 23.24
N THR A 280 -4.90 -6.01 24.08
CA THR A 280 -6.27 -5.64 24.47
C THR A 280 -6.27 -4.73 25.71
N PRO A 281 -7.39 -4.01 25.99
CA PRO A 281 -7.48 -3.11 27.14
C PRO A 281 -7.38 -3.83 28.50
N ASN A 282 -7.68 -5.13 28.54
CA ASN A 282 -7.49 -5.97 29.73
C ASN A 282 -6.10 -6.62 29.80
N GLY A 283 -5.14 -6.15 29.00
CA GLY A 283 -3.74 -6.58 29.05
C GLY A 283 -3.44 -7.94 28.43
N LYS A 284 -4.37 -8.52 27.65
CA LYS A 284 -4.07 -9.76 26.91
C LYS A 284 -3.26 -9.45 25.65
N VAL A 285 -2.25 -10.25 25.41
CA VAL A 285 -1.36 -10.16 24.25
C VAL A 285 -1.65 -11.33 23.33
N TYR A 286 -2.00 -11.05 22.09
CA TYR A 286 -2.24 -12.04 21.04
C TYR A 286 -1.27 -11.86 19.90
N PHE A 287 -0.75 -12.96 19.37
CA PHE A 287 0.10 -12.97 18.19
C PHE A 287 -0.70 -12.64 16.92
N LEU A 288 -0.14 -11.76 16.09
CA LEU A 288 -0.63 -11.47 14.74
C LEU A 288 0.25 -12.16 13.70
N GLU A 289 1.52 -11.75 13.62
CA GLU A 289 2.49 -12.28 12.66
C GLU A 289 3.93 -11.99 13.08
N VAL A 290 4.90 -12.62 12.41
CA VAL A 290 6.30 -12.21 12.44
C VAL A 290 6.66 -11.72 11.06
N ASN A 291 7.09 -10.47 10.93
CA ASN A 291 7.60 -9.92 9.69
C ASN A 291 9.09 -10.23 9.59
N PRO A 292 9.52 -11.11 8.66
CA PRO A 292 10.87 -11.64 8.66
C PRO A 292 11.86 -10.73 7.91
N ARG A 293 11.82 -9.43 8.22
CA ARG A 293 12.57 -8.36 7.55
C ARG A 293 12.74 -7.14 8.47
N LEU A 294 13.51 -6.16 8.02
CA LEU A 294 13.49 -4.82 8.61
C LEU A 294 12.10 -4.19 8.38
N GLN A 295 11.52 -3.58 9.41
CA GLN A 295 10.27 -2.83 9.26
C GLN A 295 10.53 -1.41 8.76
N VAL A 296 9.53 -0.78 8.15
CA VAL A 296 9.64 0.59 7.63
C VAL A 296 9.96 1.55 8.79
N GLU A 297 9.24 1.36 9.87
CA GLU A 297 9.25 2.06 11.15
C GLU A 297 10.39 1.64 12.09
N HIS A 298 11.43 0.96 11.59
CA HIS A 298 12.61 0.64 12.40
C HIS A 298 13.30 1.91 12.94
N THR A 299 13.13 3.06 12.29
CA THR A 299 13.81 4.31 12.66
C THR A 299 13.46 4.80 14.06
N VAL A 300 12.20 4.64 14.52
CA VAL A 300 11.82 5.01 15.89
C VAL A 300 12.54 4.13 16.91
N SER A 301 12.79 2.86 16.57
CA SER A 301 13.62 1.95 17.37
C SER A 301 15.08 2.39 17.40
N GLU A 302 15.63 2.87 16.29
CA GLU A 302 17.00 3.40 16.22
C GLU A 302 17.17 4.65 17.07
N GLU A 303 16.20 5.57 17.05
CA GLU A 303 16.28 6.81 17.81
C GLU A 303 16.32 6.55 19.33
N VAL A 304 15.45 5.66 19.80
CA VAL A 304 15.34 5.34 21.23
C VAL A 304 16.38 4.34 21.73
N SER A 305 16.92 3.48 20.88
CA SER A 305 18.02 2.58 21.27
C SER A 305 19.40 3.19 21.03
N GLY A 306 19.52 4.11 20.08
CA GLY A 306 20.80 4.62 19.59
C GLY A 306 21.60 3.63 18.74
N LEU A 307 20.98 2.55 18.28
CA LEU A 307 21.59 1.58 17.38
C LEU A 307 21.25 1.87 15.92
N ASP A 308 22.19 1.55 15.03
CA ASP A 308 21.93 1.44 13.59
C ASP A 308 21.52 -0.01 13.29
N LEU A 309 20.25 -0.24 13.02
CA LEU A 309 19.69 -1.58 12.83
C LEU A 309 20.11 -2.20 11.49
N VAL A 310 20.41 -1.40 10.46
CA VAL A 310 20.98 -1.92 9.21
C VAL A 310 22.41 -2.42 9.44
N ARG A 311 23.20 -1.69 10.25
CA ARG A 311 24.55 -2.13 10.65
C ARG A 311 24.47 -3.43 11.42
N GLU A 312 23.51 -3.53 12.34
CA GLU A 312 23.25 -4.73 13.11
C GLU A 312 22.85 -5.92 12.23
N GLN A 313 21.99 -5.73 11.21
CA GLN A 313 21.69 -6.77 10.22
C GLN A 313 22.94 -7.28 9.52
N LEU A 314 23.81 -6.37 9.07
CA LEU A 314 25.05 -6.72 8.38
C LEU A 314 26.03 -7.46 9.30
N ASN A 315 26.15 -7.05 10.56
CA ASN A 315 26.98 -7.72 11.56
C ASN A 315 26.48 -9.15 11.84
N ILE A 316 25.17 -9.32 12.05
CA ILE A 316 24.57 -10.64 12.30
C ILE A 316 24.71 -11.53 11.06
N ALA A 317 24.43 -11.01 9.86
CA ALA A 317 24.56 -11.75 8.61
C ALA A 317 26.00 -12.18 8.31
N ALA A 318 27.00 -11.42 8.78
CA ALA A 318 28.42 -11.78 8.75
C ALA A 318 28.82 -12.88 9.76
N GLY A 319 27.87 -13.36 10.57
CA GLY A 319 28.09 -14.33 11.63
C GLY A 319 28.64 -13.73 12.94
N GLY A 320 28.57 -12.41 13.10
CA GLY A 320 28.88 -11.72 14.34
C GLY A 320 27.86 -12.00 15.44
N GLU A 321 28.24 -11.70 16.68
CA GLU A 321 27.30 -11.67 17.80
C GLU A 321 26.45 -10.40 17.73
N LEU A 322 25.18 -10.50 18.13
CA LEU A 322 24.29 -9.35 18.19
C LEU A 322 24.70 -8.38 19.30
N THR A 323 24.42 -7.10 19.09
CA THR A 323 24.56 -6.07 20.12
C THR A 323 23.44 -6.21 21.13
N ARG A 324 23.77 -6.34 22.43
CA ARG A 324 22.75 -6.32 23.48
C ARG A 324 22.00 -4.99 23.47
N ALA A 325 20.67 -5.03 23.55
CA ALA A 325 19.85 -3.82 23.63
C ALA A 325 20.31 -2.90 24.77
N PRO A 326 20.63 -1.62 24.49
CA PRO A 326 20.91 -0.62 25.50
C PRO A 326 19.60 -0.18 26.20
N GLU A 327 19.73 0.55 27.31
CA GLU A 327 18.58 1.23 27.92
C GLU A 327 18.00 2.25 26.94
N LEU A 328 16.67 2.24 26.82
CA LEU A 328 15.98 3.13 25.89
C LEU A 328 16.04 4.57 26.40
N ARG A 329 16.27 5.50 25.48
CA ARG A 329 16.31 6.94 25.73
C ARG A 329 15.16 7.64 25.04
N GLY A 330 14.51 8.55 25.75
CA GLY A 330 13.52 9.43 25.15
C GLY A 330 12.28 8.72 24.61
N HIS A 331 11.63 9.39 23.66
CA HIS A 331 10.47 8.92 22.91
C HIS A 331 10.54 9.44 21.49
N SER A 332 10.20 8.60 20.52
CA SER A 332 10.25 8.93 19.09
C SER A 332 8.92 8.65 18.41
N PHE A 333 8.51 9.56 17.54
CA PHE A 333 7.42 9.36 16.57
C PHE A 333 8.00 9.25 15.16
N GLU A 334 7.44 8.40 14.33
CA GLU A 334 7.62 8.42 12.88
C GLU A 334 6.29 8.77 12.22
N LEU A 335 6.36 9.65 11.22
CA LEU A 335 5.23 10.03 10.38
C LEU A 335 5.53 9.57 8.95
N ARG A 336 4.69 8.71 8.38
CA ARG A 336 4.79 8.35 6.97
C ARG A 336 4.26 9.47 6.09
N ILE A 337 5.14 10.03 5.27
CA ILE A 337 4.78 11.07 4.32
C ILE A 337 4.44 10.39 2.99
N THR A 338 3.16 10.17 2.74
CA THR A 338 2.62 9.59 1.51
C THR A 338 2.01 10.65 0.60
N SER A 339 1.93 10.33 -0.70
CA SER A 339 1.14 11.10 -1.67
C SER A 339 -0.32 10.64 -1.62
N GLU A 340 -1.02 10.94 -0.52
CA GLU A 340 -2.40 10.52 -0.26
C GLU A 340 -3.23 11.68 0.29
N ASP A 341 -4.49 11.77 -0.12
CA ASP A 341 -5.38 12.88 0.25
C ASP A 341 -6.37 12.49 1.38
N PRO A 342 -6.23 13.04 2.60
CA PRO A 342 -7.19 12.82 3.69
C PRO A 342 -8.65 13.14 3.33
N ALA A 343 -8.90 14.13 2.47
CA ALA A 343 -10.27 14.54 2.09
C ALA A 343 -11.00 13.49 1.26
N THR A 344 -10.24 12.64 0.56
CA THR A 344 -10.75 11.49 -0.21
C THR A 344 -10.43 10.18 0.48
N ASN A 345 -10.44 10.18 1.82
CA ASN A 345 -10.13 9.03 2.66
C ASN A 345 -8.75 8.44 2.35
N LEU A 346 -7.70 9.25 2.19
CA LEU A 346 -6.33 8.84 1.87
C LEU A 346 -6.24 8.04 0.55
N THR A 347 -6.90 8.53 -0.50
CA THR A 347 -6.72 7.97 -1.84
C THR A 347 -5.34 8.40 -2.39
N PRO A 348 -4.55 7.50 -2.99
CA PRO A 348 -3.26 7.87 -3.58
C PRO A 348 -3.39 8.92 -4.69
N GLY A 349 -2.56 9.94 -4.63
CA GLY A 349 -2.37 10.95 -5.67
C GLY A 349 -1.05 10.73 -6.42
N SER A 350 -0.97 11.27 -7.62
CA SER A 350 0.26 11.32 -8.43
C SER A 350 0.49 12.75 -8.91
N GLY A 351 1.74 13.09 -9.20
CA GLY A 351 2.10 14.45 -9.61
C GLY A 351 3.57 14.75 -9.40
N THR A 352 3.98 15.94 -9.85
CA THR A 352 5.35 16.44 -9.67
C THR A 352 5.46 17.21 -8.36
N LEU A 353 6.54 16.98 -7.61
CA LEU A 353 6.84 17.69 -6.37
C LEU A 353 7.36 19.09 -6.69
N GLU A 354 6.46 20.06 -6.75
CA GLU A 354 6.77 21.44 -7.13
C GLU A 354 7.69 22.12 -6.11
N LYS A 355 7.47 21.81 -4.82
CA LYS A 355 8.26 22.33 -3.71
C LYS A 355 8.30 21.34 -2.57
N ILE A 356 9.48 21.19 -1.99
CA ILE A 356 9.70 20.42 -0.77
C ILE A 356 10.55 21.25 0.18
N GLN A 357 10.08 21.42 1.40
CA GLN A 357 10.84 21.98 2.50
C GLN A 357 10.77 21.02 3.68
N TRP A 358 11.84 20.24 3.84
CA TRP A 358 11.97 19.36 4.99
C TRP A 358 12.26 20.18 6.27
N PRO A 359 11.60 19.86 7.40
CA PRO A 359 11.87 20.50 8.68
C PRO A 359 13.24 20.10 9.21
N ALA A 360 13.83 20.95 10.06
CA ALA A 360 15.14 20.73 10.64
C ALA A 360 15.17 21.07 12.14
N GLY A 361 16.34 20.92 12.75
CA GLY A 361 16.59 21.24 14.15
C GLY A 361 16.71 20.02 15.06
N PRO A 362 16.84 20.23 16.39
CA PRO A 362 17.12 19.16 17.34
C PRO A 362 16.05 18.07 17.35
N GLY A 363 16.47 16.80 17.30
CA GLY A 363 15.59 15.64 17.36
C GLY A 363 14.69 15.47 16.14
N VAL A 364 15.12 15.95 14.96
CA VAL A 364 14.44 15.73 13.68
C VAL A 364 15.36 14.93 12.76
N ARG A 365 14.87 13.78 12.29
CA ARG A 365 15.51 12.95 11.27
C ARG A 365 14.55 12.78 10.09
N ILE A 366 15.10 12.81 8.88
CA ILE A 366 14.35 12.68 7.63
C ILE A 366 14.99 11.57 6.79
N ASP A 367 14.22 10.52 6.55
CA ASP A 367 14.57 9.43 5.64
C ASP A 367 13.65 9.56 4.41
N THR A 368 14.19 9.99 3.27
CA THR A 368 13.41 10.27 2.06
C THR A 368 14.06 9.68 0.82
N GLY A 369 13.21 9.25 -0.11
CA GLY A 369 13.61 8.75 -1.43
C GLY A 369 13.39 9.76 -2.56
N VAL A 370 12.89 10.97 -2.26
CA VAL A 370 12.47 11.94 -3.27
C VAL A 370 13.10 13.32 -3.05
N GLU A 371 13.22 14.08 -4.13
CA GLU A 371 13.66 15.48 -4.14
C GLU A 371 12.65 16.38 -4.86
N GLN A 372 12.81 17.69 -4.66
CA GLN A 372 12.01 18.67 -5.38
C GLN A 372 12.22 18.51 -6.90
N GLY A 373 11.13 18.45 -7.65
CA GLY A 373 11.13 18.18 -9.09
C GLY A 373 10.88 16.72 -9.46
N ASP A 374 10.98 15.78 -8.51
CA ASP A 374 10.63 14.38 -8.76
C ASP A 374 9.14 14.23 -9.03
N THR A 375 8.79 13.19 -9.81
CA THR A 375 7.39 12.87 -10.12
C THR A 375 6.99 11.59 -9.43
N ILE A 376 5.94 11.68 -8.60
CA ILE A 376 5.32 10.53 -7.94
C ILE A 376 4.42 9.84 -8.96
N SER A 377 4.81 8.61 -9.30
CA SER A 377 4.08 7.73 -10.22
C SER A 377 3.04 6.92 -9.46
N PRO A 378 1.84 6.70 -10.02
CA PRO A 378 0.84 5.82 -9.43
C PRO A 378 1.23 4.33 -9.53
N LYS A 379 2.31 4.00 -10.26
CA LYS A 379 2.83 2.64 -10.39
C LYS A 379 3.50 2.13 -9.10
N PHE A 380 3.84 3.03 -8.19
CA PHE A 380 4.69 2.74 -7.06
C PHE A 380 4.05 3.11 -5.73
N ASP A 381 4.66 2.64 -4.63
CA ASP A 381 4.30 3.04 -3.27
C ASP A 381 4.19 4.58 -3.17
N SER A 382 3.11 5.06 -2.58
CA SER A 382 2.83 6.47 -2.38
C SER A 382 3.77 7.13 -1.37
N MET A 383 4.54 6.35 -0.59
CA MET A 383 5.46 6.86 0.43
C MET A 383 6.66 7.59 -0.19
N MET A 384 6.76 8.89 0.10
CA MET A 384 7.82 9.79 -0.31
C MET A 384 8.99 9.82 0.69
N GLY A 385 8.68 9.58 1.96
CA GLY A 385 9.65 9.55 3.03
C GLY A 385 9.00 9.45 4.39
N LYS A 386 9.84 9.56 5.42
CA LYS A 386 9.51 9.41 6.82
C LYS A 386 10.08 10.60 7.57
N VAL A 387 9.26 11.18 8.43
CA VAL A 387 9.67 12.25 9.34
C VAL A 387 9.71 11.68 10.74
N ILE A 388 10.92 11.59 11.29
CA ILE A 388 11.17 11.00 12.60
C ILE A 388 11.45 12.14 13.59
N VAL A 389 10.72 12.13 14.71
CA VAL A 389 10.78 13.18 15.72
C VAL A 389 11.00 12.58 17.10
N THR A 390 12.17 12.84 17.66
CA THR A 390 12.62 12.27 18.94
C THR A 390 12.73 13.37 20.00
N ALA A 391 12.27 13.13 21.22
CA ALA A 391 12.50 14.00 22.39
C ALA A 391 12.77 13.20 23.67
N GLN A 392 12.98 13.87 24.81
CA GLN A 392 13.31 13.23 26.09
C GLN A 392 12.13 12.47 26.72
N ASN A 393 10.91 12.79 26.32
CA ASN A 393 9.69 12.09 26.73
C ASN A 393 8.63 12.30 25.65
N ARG A 394 7.53 11.54 25.75
CA ARG A 394 6.44 11.58 24.78
C ARG A 394 5.78 12.96 24.65
N LEU A 395 5.57 13.68 25.75
CA LEU A 395 4.94 15.01 25.74
C LEU A 395 5.79 16.03 24.96
N ASP A 396 7.11 16.05 25.20
CA ASP A 396 8.03 16.90 24.46
C ASP A 396 8.13 16.50 22.99
N ALA A 397 8.01 15.20 22.69
CA ALA A 397 8.02 14.70 21.33
C ALA A 397 6.74 15.13 20.57
N VAL A 398 5.57 15.09 21.21
CA VAL A 398 4.30 15.63 20.67
C VAL A 398 4.44 17.12 20.36
N ALA A 399 4.96 17.92 21.31
CA ALA A 399 5.18 19.35 21.10
C ALA A 399 6.13 19.62 19.92
N ARG A 400 7.18 18.79 19.78
CA ARG A 400 8.12 18.88 18.67
C ARG A 400 7.50 18.48 17.34
N VAL A 401 6.65 17.44 17.30
CA VAL A 401 5.91 17.04 16.09
C VAL A 401 5.02 18.18 15.61
N ARG A 402 4.31 18.87 16.51
CA ARG A 402 3.49 20.05 16.16
C ARG A 402 4.31 21.11 15.42
N ARG A 403 5.48 21.47 15.94
CA ARG A 403 6.43 22.40 15.28
C ARG A 403 6.88 21.87 13.92
N VAL A 404 7.32 20.61 13.86
CA VAL A 404 7.82 19.95 12.64
C VAL A 404 6.77 19.95 11.53
N LEU A 405 5.51 19.67 11.87
CA LEU A 405 4.38 19.71 10.92
C LEU A 405 4.07 21.14 10.43
N ASP A 406 4.34 22.16 11.23
CA ASP A 406 4.18 23.56 10.82
C ASP A 406 5.32 24.07 9.91
N GLU A 407 6.51 23.49 10.04
CA GLU A 407 7.68 23.80 9.20
C GLU A 407 7.74 22.98 7.90
N LEU A 408 7.11 21.80 7.86
CA LEU A 408 7.09 20.91 6.71
C LEU A 408 6.19 21.45 5.59
N VAL A 409 6.76 21.64 4.40
CA VAL A 409 6.02 22.08 3.21
C VAL A 409 6.23 21.09 2.07
N ILE A 410 5.14 20.58 1.50
CA ILE A 410 5.14 19.78 0.28
C ILE A 410 4.02 20.31 -0.62
N GLU A 411 4.36 20.73 -1.83
CA GLU A 411 3.43 21.26 -2.83
C GLU A 411 3.50 20.42 -4.13
N GLY A 412 2.40 20.34 -4.87
CA GLY A 412 2.28 19.58 -6.13
C GLY A 412 1.57 18.23 -6.02
N VAL A 413 1.52 17.63 -4.82
CA VAL A 413 0.78 16.38 -4.54
C VAL A 413 0.00 16.48 -3.22
N PRO A 414 -1.12 15.76 -3.05
CA PRO A 414 -1.79 15.68 -1.76
C PRO A 414 -0.94 14.93 -0.73
N THR A 415 -1.08 15.28 0.54
CA THR A 415 -0.33 14.63 1.64
C THR A 415 -1.19 14.43 2.89
N PRO A 416 -0.84 13.47 3.77
CA PRO A 416 -1.51 13.26 5.05
C PRO A 416 -1.17 14.33 6.11
N ILE A 417 -0.31 15.30 5.80
CA ILE A 417 0.18 16.32 6.74
C ILE A 417 -0.96 17.07 7.45
N PRO A 418 -2.04 17.53 6.77
CA PRO A 418 -3.16 18.19 7.45
C PRO A 418 -3.85 17.28 8.49
N LEU A 419 -4.01 16.00 8.16
CA LEU A 419 -4.57 15.00 9.07
C LEU A 419 -3.65 14.79 10.28
N PHE A 420 -2.33 14.72 10.09
CA PHE A 420 -1.39 14.65 11.21
C PHE A 420 -1.48 15.86 12.12
N LYS A 421 -1.68 17.07 11.59
CA LYS A 421 -1.90 18.28 12.41
C LYS A 421 -3.14 18.16 13.29
N GLU A 422 -4.22 17.57 12.79
CA GLU A 422 -5.43 17.33 13.57
C GLU A 422 -5.19 16.29 14.67
N ILE A 423 -4.53 15.17 14.33
CA ILE A 423 -4.24 14.07 15.25
C ILE A 423 -3.35 14.52 16.40
N PHE A 424 -2.27 15.25 16.11
CA PHE A 424 -1.38 15.77 17.14
C PHE A 424 -1.97 16.95 17.94
N ARG A 425 -3.21 17.38 17.65
CA ARG A 425 -3.99 18.31 18.48
C ARG A 425 -5.11 17.62 19.26
N ASN A 426 -5.29 16.32 19.08
CA ASN A 426 -6.35 15.55 19.72
C ASN A 426 -5.84 14.87 21.00
N ASP A 427 -6.47 15.21 22.12
CA ASP A 427 -6.11 14.73 23.45
C ASP A 427 -6.26 13.22 23.63
N ASP A 428 -7.14 12.56 22.86
CA ASP A 428 -7.27 11.09 22.87
C ASP A 428 -5.98 10.40 22.38
N PHE A 429 -5.24 11.05 21.48
CA PHE A 429 -3.96 10.58 20.96
C PHE A 429 -2.77 11.10 21.78
N THR A 430 -2.77 12.39 22.13
CA THR A 430 -1.64 12.99 22.86
C THR A 430 -1.65 12.63 24.34
N ALA A 431 -2.78 12.18 24.89
CA ALA A 431 -2.99 11.94 26.31
C ALA A 431 -2.65 13.18 27.16
N GLU A 432 -2.93 14.36 26.62
CA GLU A 432 -2.78 15.66 27.30
C GLU A 432 -4.09 16.06 28.00
N HIS A 433 -4.05 17.16 28.77
CA HIS A 433 -5.23 17.77 29.41
C HIS A 433 -6.08 16.83 30.29
N GLY A 434 -5.49 15.75 30.80
CA GLY A 434 -6.17 14.77 31.66
C GLY A 434 -6.94 13.69 30.89
N HIS A 435 -6.79 13.61 29.56
CA HIS A 435 -7.37 12.54 28.75
C HIS A 435 -6.52 11.26 28.84
N PRO A 436 -7.14 10.07 29.03
CA PRO A 436 -6.43 8.81 28.90
C PRO A 436 -6.10 8.55 27.43
N PHE A 437 -5.01 7.81 27.19
CA PHE A 437 -4.67 7.35 25.84
C PHE A 437 -5.74 6.38 25.32
N ALA A 438 -6.46 6.78 24.26
CA ALA A 438 -7.66 6.07 23.78
C ALA A 438 -7.50 5.46 22.37
N VAL A 439 -6.29 5.49 21.82
CA VAL A 439 -6.00 5.04 20.46
C VAL A 439 -6.14 3.53 20.35
N SER A 440 -6.83 3.09 19.30
CA SER A 440 -6.93 1.70 18.86
C SER A 440 -6.78 1.61 17.35
N THR A 441 -6.61 0.41 16.81
CA THR A 441 -6.47 0.16 15.36
C THR A 441 -7.62 0.67 14.50
N LYS A 442 -8.78 0.98 15.08
CA LYS A 442 -9.95 1.56 14.40
C LYS A 442 -10.20 3.03 14.77
N TRP A 443 -9.39 3.63 15.63
CA TRP A 443 -9.61 4.99 16.13
C TRP A 443 -9.53 6.04 15.01
N LEU A 444 -8.54 5.92 14.12
CA LEU A 444 -8.36 6.84 13.00
C LEU A 444 -9.60 6.87 12.08
N GLU A 445 -10.06 5.69 11.69
CA GLU A 445 -11.23 5.53 10.81
C GLU A 445 -12.49 6.11 11.47
N ARG A 446 -12.71 5.78 12.74
CA ARG A 446 -13.86 6.25 13.52
C ARG A 446 -13.89 7.76 13.70
N THR A 447 -12.73 8.36 13.91
CA THR A 447 -12.61 9.76 14.33
C THR A 447 -12.50 10.71 13.13
N TYR A 448 -11.76 10.34 12.09
CA TYR A 448 -11.41 11.24 10.99
C TYR A 448 -11.96 10.82 9.62
N LEU A 449 -12.11 9.51 9.35
CA LEU A 449 -12.43 9.00 7.99
C LEU A 449 -13.90 8.57 7.81
N ASN A 450 -14.71 8.61 8.86
CA ASN A 450 -16.15 8.26 8.83
C ASN A 450 -17.07 9.35 8.23
N ARG A 451 -16.52 10.33 7.51
CA ARG A 451 -17.32 11.35 6.82
C ARG A 451 -17.56 10.91 5.38
N THR A 452 -18.77 11.13 4.87
CA THR A 452 -19.06 10.89 3.44
C THR A 452 -18.00 11.62 2.63
N PRO A 453 -17.19 10.91 1.80
CA PRO A 453 -16.13 11.56 1.05
C PRO A 453 -16.75 12.67 0.22
N ALA A 454 -16.18 13.88 0.31
CA ALA A 454 -16.58 14.95 -0.60
C ALA A 454 -16.34 14.41 -2.01
N SER A 455 -17.41 14.21 -2.77
CA SER A 455 -17.33 13.74 -4.15
C SER A 455 -16.31 14.63 -4.87
N ALA A 456 -15.23 14.02 -5.36
CA ALA A 456 -14.10 14.69 -5.96
C ALA A 456 -14.59 15.72 -7.00
N ALA A 457 -14.51 16.99 -6.66
CA ALA A 457 -14.34 18.02 -7.67
C ALA A 457 -12.89 17.88 -8.11
N SER A 458 -12.64 17.12 -9.17
CA SER A 458 -11.37 17.10 -9.87
C SER A 458 -11.10 18.53 -10.36
N GLY A 459 -10.40 19.30 -9.55
CA GLY A 459 -9.93 20.62 -9.90
C GLY A 459 -9.00 20.51 -11.09
N GLN A 460 -9.37 21.18 -12.18
CA GLN A 460 -8.46 21.48 -13.27
C GLN A 460 -7.16 22.08 -12.71
N PRO A 461 -5.99 21.78 -13.32
CA PRO A 461 -4.74 22.37 -12.89
C PRO A 461 -4.84 23.90 -12.96
N ALA A 462 -4.31 24.57 -11.93
CA ALA A 462 -4.31 26.04 -11.79
C ALA A 462 -3.35 26.75 -12.78
N SER A 463 -3.01 26.12 -13.91
CA SER A 463 -2.11 26.66 -14.93
C SER A 463 -2.84 27.37 -16.09
N LEU A 464 -4.13 27.68 -15.95
CA LEU A 464 -4.89 28.50 -16.92
C LEU A 464 -5.63 29.66 -16.24
N ALA A 465 -4.96 30.38 -15.35
CA ALA A 465 -5.34 31.75 -15.01
C ALA A 465 -4.32 32.71 -15.65
N ALA A 466 -4.68 33.28 -16.79
CA ALA A 466 -3.90 34.33 -17.42
C ALA A 466 -3.87 35.56 -16.50
N ALA A 467 -2.66 35.95 -16.05
CA ALA A 467 -2.40 37.27 -15.50
C ALA A 467 -1.29 37.96 -16.33
N PRO A 468 -1.37 39.29 -16.55
CA PRO A 468 -0.56 39.98 -17.54
C PRO A 468 0.74 40.55 -16.96
N GLY A 469 1.82 40.40 -17.72
CA GLY A 469 2.93 41.35 -17.79
C GLY A 469 3.87 41.47 -16.58
N ALA A 470 5.05 40.86 -16.67
CA ALA A 470 6.25 41.36 -15.99
C ALA A 470 7.52 40.99 -16.79
N ALA A 471 8.41 41.96 -16.90
CA ALA A 471 9.58 41.98 -17.78
C ALA A 471 10.72 41.03 -17.34
N ALA A 472 11.48 40.56 -18.34
CA ALA A 472 12.65 39.71 -18.17
C ALA A 472 13.85 40.45 -17.55
N PRO A 473 14.64 39.80 -16.66
CA PRO A 473 15.98 40.25 -16.34
C PRO A 473 17.06 39.51 -17.17
N ALA A 474 18.14 40.25 -17.44
CA ALA A 474 19.28 39.86 -18.24
C ALA A 474 20.24 38.86 -17.54
N ALA A 475 21.01 38.15 -18.36
CA ALA A 475 21.94 37.07 -18.01
C ALA A 475 23.24 37.52 -17.30
N PRO A 476 23.92 36.57 -16.63
CA PRO A 476 25.38 36.58 -16.55
C PRO A 476 26.03 35.33 -17.17
N ASP A 477 27.19 35.58 -17.76
CA ASP A 477 28.07 34.69 -18.51
C ASP A 477 29.04 33.95 -17.58
N LYS A 478 29.10 32.61 -17.67
CA LYS A 478 30.19 31.74 -17.18
C LYS A 478 30.22 30.45 -18.01
N SER A 479 31.40 30.08 -18.48
CA SER A 479 31.72 28.86 -19.24
C SER A 479 31.02 27.61 -18.66
N LYS A 480 30.06 27.05 -19.40
CA LYS A 480 29.33 25.85 -19.00
C LYS A 480 29.97 24.62 -19.64
N SER A 481 30.29 23.63 -18.81
CA SER A 481 30.47 22.24 -19.24
C SER A 481 29.13 21.53 -19.07
N GLU A 482 28.74 20.69 -20.02
CA GLU A 482 27.56 19.83 -19.88
C GLU A 482 27.98 18.43 -19.47
N THR A 483 27.25 17.85 -18.52
CA THR A 483 27.53 16.52 -18.02
C THR A 483 26.49 15.55 -18.53
N PHE A 484 26.94 14.59 -19.33
CA PHE A 484 26.15 13.51 -19.86
C PHE A 484 26.34 12.27 -19.00
N VAL A 485 25.24 11.57 -18.77
CA VAL A 485 25.26 10.22 -18.23
C VAL A 485 25.21 9.28 -19.43
N ILE A 486 26.27 8.51 -19.62
CA ILE A 486 26.34 7.54 -20.72
C ILE A 486 26.52 6.13 -20.15
N GLU A 487 26.03 5.14 -20.89
CA GLU A 487 26.27 3.74 -20.57
C GLU A 487 27.44 3.22 -21.40
N MET A 488 28.51 2.78 -20.73
CA MET A 488 29.65 2.12 -21.35
C MET A 488 29.79 0.74 -20.72
N ASN A 489 29.74 -0.31 -21.54
CA ASN A 489 29.81 -1.71 -21.07
C ASN A 489 28.73 -2.07 -20.02
N ASN A 490 27.51 -1.55 -20.18
CA ASN A 490 26.39 -1.70 -19.25
C ASN A 490 26.72 -1.23 -17.83
N ARG A 491 27.50 -0.14 -17.70
CA ARG A 491 27.76 0.60 -16.46
C ARG A 491 27.52 2.08 -16.73
N ARG A 492 26.89 2.77 -15.77
CA ARG A 492 26.67 4.22 -15.81
C ARG A 492 28.00 4.95 -15.59
N VAL A 493 28.38 5.81 -16.52
CA VAL A 493 29.56 6.68 -16.40
C VAL A 493 29.13 8.12 -16.63
N LYS A 494 29.57 9.02 -15.74
CA LYS A 494 29.27 10.46 -15.82
C LYS A 494 30.40 11.16 -16.58
N LEU A 495 30.13 11.59 -17.81
CA LEU A 495 31.08 12.27 -18.68
C LEU A 495 30.77 13.76 -18.73
N THR A 496 31.71 14.60 -18.30
CA THR A 496 31.57 16.07 -18.41
C THR A 496 32.34 16.56 -19.62
N VAL A 497 31.64 17.18 -20.57
CA VAL A 497 32.22 17.62 -21.84
C VAL A 497 32.05 19.15 -21.97
N PRO A 498 33.12 19.86 -22.37
CA PRO A 498 33.03 21.25 -22.80
C PRO A 498 32.04 21.46 -23.97
N LEU A 499 31.21 22.51 -23.90
CA LEU A 499 30.15 22.79 -24.88
C LEU A 499 30.65 23.00 -26.32
N ASP A 500 31.88 23.46 -26.50
CA ASP A 500 32.53 23.63 -27.81
C ASP A 500 32.70 22.31 -28.56
N ILE A 501 32.79 21.18 -27.85
CA ILE A 501 32.80 19.85 -28.46
C ILE A 501 31.37 19.42 -28.85
N VAL A 502 30.36 19.76 -28.04
CA VAL A 502 28.94 19.44 -28.28
C VAL A 502 28.39 20.21 -29.50
N GLU A 503 28.76 21.48 -29.65
CA GLU A 503 28.35 22.33 -30.79
C GLU A 503 29.01 21.90 -32.11
N ASN A 504 30.24 21.38 -32.06
CA ASN A 504 30.94 20.87 -33.25
C ASN A 504 30.38 19.52 -33.73
N ILE A 505 29.79 18.72 -32.84
CA ILE A 505 29.19 17.41 -33.17
C ILE A 505 27.75 17.55 -33.69
N THR A 506 27.00 18.55 -33.23
CA THR A 506 25.59 18.75 -33.62
C THR A 506 25.38 19.64 -34.87
N GLY A 507 26.46 20.00 -35.57
CA GLY A 507 26.40 20.51 -36.97
C GLY A 507 25.82 21.91 -37.15
N SER A 508 25.78 22.74 -36.10
CA SER A 508 25.14 24.06 -36.15
C SER A 508 26.11 25.19 -36.50
N ALA A 509 26.75 25.11 -37.68
CA ALA A 509 27.55 26.22 -38.20
C ALA A 509 27.18 26.53 -39.66
N ARG A 510 26.38 27.58 -39.87
CA ARG A 510 26.50 28.43 -41.07
C ARG A 510 25.93 29.84 -40.90
N ALA A 511 26.84 30.78 -41.17
CA ALA A 511 26.68 32.11 -41.77
C ALA A 511 26.07 33.27 -40.95
N ARG A 512 26.96 34.16 -40.51
CA ARG A 512 26.68 35.57 -40.21
C ARG A 512 26.14 36.27 -41.47
N GLY A 513 25.01 36.97 -41.35
CA GLY A 513 24.43 37.80 -42.41
C GLY A 513 23.47 38.85 -41.86
N ALA A 514 23.49 40.04 -42.44
CA ALA A 514 23.00 41.31 -41.91
C ALA A 514 21.46 41.47 -41.71
N LYS A 515 21.11 42.42 -40.82
CA LYS A 515 19.77 42.96 -40.52
C LYS A 515 18.87 43.21 -41.75
N ARG A 516 17.56 43.00 -41.60
CA ARG A 516 16.52 44.00 -41.96
C ARG A 516 15.15 43.71 -41.29
N PRO A 517 14.39 44.75 -40.87
CA PRO A 517 13.09 44.61 -40.21
C PRO A 517 11.93 44.65 -41.20
N THR A 518 10.84 43.92 -40.94
CA THR A 518 9.59 44.03 -41.71
C THR A 518 8.37 44.25 -40.81
N GLN A 519 7.65 45.32 -41.16
CA GLN A 519 6.41 45.84 -40.59
C GLN A 519 5.20 44.92 -40.93
N PRO A 520 4.07 45.00 -40.19
CA PRO A 520 2.92 44.14 -40.40
C PRO A 520 1.92 44.77 -41.37
N LEU A 521 1.26 43.97 -42.21
CA LEU A 521 0.03 44.38 -42.89
C LEU A 521 -1.02 43.27 -42.93
N ARG A 522 -2.24 43.74 -42.70
CA ARG A 522 -3.54 43.06 -42.72
C ARG A 522 -3.89 42.57 -44.13
N GLY A 523 -4.60 41.44 -44.17
CA GLY A 523 -5.87 41.36 -44.90
C GLY A 523 -5.94 40.42 -46.11
N ALA A 524 -6.97 39.55 -46.04
CA ALA A 524 -7.69 38.87 -47.12
C ALA A 524 -7.22 37.47 -47.58
N GLY A 525 -8.15 36.51 -47.48
CA GLY A 525 -8.20 35.33 -48.36
C GLY A 525 -8.38 33.99 -47.65
N LEU A 526 -9.63 33.58 -47.43
CA LEU A 526 -10.01 32.19 -47.10
C LEU A 526 -9.45 31.20 -48.13
N HIS A 527 -8.97 30.04 -47.66
CA HIS A 527 -9.51 28.76 -48.13
C HIS A 527 -9.26 27.63 -47.12
N ASN A 528 -10.33 26.90 -46.85
CA ASN A 528 -10.46 25.77 -45.94
C ASN A 528 -9.48 24.63 -46.24
N VAL A 529 -8.80 24.13 -45.19
CA VAL A 529 -8.62 22.69 -44.99
C VAL A 529 -8.96 22.43 -43.52
N ALA A 530 -10.09 21.77 -43.32
CA ALA A 530 -10.55 21.35 -42.02
C ALA A 530 -9.65 20.24 -41.48
N SER A 531 -8.97 20.49 -40.37
CA SER A 531 -8.57 19.46 -39.42
C SER A 531 -9.28 19.77 -38.11
N SER A 532 -10.27 18.92 -37.82
CA SER A 532 -11.13 18.92 -36.65
C SER A 532 -10.33 18.91 -35.35
N ALA A 533 -10.47 19.98 -34.58
CA ALA A 533 -10.21 19.96 -33.15
C ALA A 533 -11.48 19.47 -32.40
N ALA A 534 -11.21 18.76 -31.30
CA ALA A 534 -12.04 18.60 -30.11
C ALA A 534 -13.27 17.67 -30.17
N ALA A 535 -13.06 16.45 -29.65
CA ALA A 535 -13.91 15.95 -28.57
C ALA A 535 -12.99 15.43 -27.46
N ALA A 536 -12.86 16.23 -26.39
CA ALA A 536 -12.35 15.76 -25.11
C ALA A 536 -13.31 14.69 -24.60
N ASN A 537 -12.82 13.46 -24.43
CA ASN A 537 -13.65 12.33 -24.05
C ASN A 537 -13.76 12.27 -22.52
N ASP A 538 -14.89 12.71 -22.00
CA ASP A 538 -15.35 12.40 -20.65
C ASP A 538 -15.36 10.88 -20.45
N GLY A 539 -14.54 10.37 -19.53
CA GLY A 539 -14.42 8.95 -19.18
C GLY A 539 -15.65 8.30 -18.55
N ALA A 540 -16.83 8.94 -18.59
CA ALA A 540 -18.07 8.43 -18.00
C ALA A 540 -19.06 7.80 -19.02
N LYS A 541 -18.68 7.65 -20.30
CA LYS A 541 -19.58 7.15 -21.37
C LYS A 541 -19.15 5.88 -22.10
N SER A 542 -17.96 5.33 -21.84
CA SER A 542 -17.46 4.19 -22.63
C SER A 542 -17.89 2.80 -22.13
N GLY A 543 -18.46 2.70 -20.92
CA GLY A 543 -18.72 1.39 -20.29
C GLY A 543 -17.45 0.58 -19.97
N VAL A 544 -16.25 1.13 -20.24
CA VAL A 544 -14.97 0.48 -19.97
C VAL A 544 -14.59 0.78 -18.53
N ILE A 545 -14.34 -0.28 -17.76
CA ILE A 545 -13.87 -0.20 -16.37
C ILE A 545 -12.43 -0.64 -16.37
N ALA A 546 -11.56 0.32 -16.10
CA ALA A 546 -10.12 0.12 -16.04
C ALA A 546 -9.64 -0.02 -14.59
N SER A 547 -8.50 -0.67 -14.41
CA SER A 547 -7.86 -0.79 -13.11
C SER A 547 -7.42 0.59 -12.63
N PRO A 548 -7.76 1.00 -11.40
CA PRO A 548 -7.35 2.31 -10.87
C PRO A 548 -5.87 2.35 -10.49
N MET A 549 -5.23 1.19 -10.35
CA MET A 549 -3.84 1.03 -9.90
C MET A 549 -3.23 -0.26 -10.44
N GLN A 550 -1.91 -0.40 -10.32
CA GLN A 550 -1.25 -1.66 -10.58
C GLN A 550 -1.46 -2.62 -9.39
N ALA A 551 -1.93 -3.83 -9.67
CA ALA A 551 -2.30 -4.81 -8.65
C ALA A 551 -2.35 -6.23 -9.21
N VAL A 552 -2.49 -7.23 -8.35
CA VAL A 552 -2.83 -8.61 -8.73
C VAL A 552 -4.33 -8.81 -8.54
N VAL A 553 -5.04 -9.31 -9.55
CA VAL A 553 -6.47 -9.64 -9.41
C VAL A 553 -6.61 -10.80 -8.45
N THR A 554 -7.26 -10.60 -7.30
CA THR A 554 -7.49 -11.68 -6.35
C THR A 554 -8.80 -12.40 -6.63
N ARG A 555 -9.85 -11.65 -6.96
CA ARG A 555 -11.20 -12.20 -7.19
C ARG A 555 -11.97 -11.41 -8.23
N ILE A 556 -12.84 -12.12 -8.94
CA ILE A 556 -13.81 -11.56 -9.88
C ILE A 556 -15.19 -11.97 -9.39
N ASN A 557 -16.04 -10.99 -9.10
CA ASN A 557 -17.32 -11.19 -8.42
C ASN A 557 -18.52 -11.19 -9.40
N VAL A 558 -18.24 -11.10 -10.69
CA VAL A 558 -19.26 -11.04 -11.75
C VAL A 558 -18.95 -11.99 -12.90
N SER A 559 -19.98 -12.42 -13.61
CA SER A 559 -19.88 -13.23 -14.83
C SER A 559 -20.23 -12.41 -16.08
N GLU A 560 -19.69 -12.79 -17.24
CA GLU A 560 -20.14 -12.25 -18.52
C GLU A 560 -21.65 -12.51 -18.72
N GLY A 561 -22.41 -11.50 -19.15
CA GLY A 561 -23.86 -11.49 -19.26
C GLY A 561 -24.62 -11.13 -17.98
N GLN A 562 -23.93 -10.94 -16.84
CA GLN A 562 -24.58 -10.60 -15.57
C GLN A 562 -25.04 -9.13 -15.56
N GLN A 563 -26.26 -8.89 -15.06
CA GLN A 563 -26.76 -7.54 -14.79
C GLN A 563 -26.20 -7.04 -13.46
N VAL A 564 -25.60 -5.85 -13.47
CA VAL A 564 -25.02 -5.21 -12.28
C VAL A 564 -25.69 -3.85 -12.04
N ALA A 565 -25.97 -3.53 -10.79
CA ALA A 565 -26.43 -2.22 -10.36
C ALA A 565 -25.24 -1.27 -10.13
N LYS A 566 -25.52 0.04 -10.10
CA LYS A 566 -24.50 1.02 -9.72
C LYS A 566 -24.03 0.75 -8.28
N GLY A 567 -22.72 0.62 -8.09
CA GLY A 567 -22.11 0.33 -6.79
C GLY A 567 -21.85 -1.15 -6.53
N ASP A 568 -22.25 -2.05 -7.42
CA ASP A 568 -21.96 -3.48 -7.28
C ASP A 568 -20.46 -3.75 -7.44
N LEU A 569 -19.93 -4.69 -6.66
CA LEU A 569 -18.53 -5.08 -6.72
C LEU A 569 -18.26 -5.94 -7.98
N LEU A 570 -17.26 -5.55 -8.76
CA LEU A 570 -16.90 -6.25 -10.00
C LEU A 570 -15.65 -7.08 -9.84
N VAL A 571 -14.55 -6.46 -9.40
CA VAL A 571 -13.22 -7.07 -9.31
C VAL A 571 -12.55 -6.64 -8.01
N VAL A 572 -11.86 -7.57 -7.36
CA VAL A 572 -10.98 -7.31 -6.21
C VAL A 572 -9.55 -7.45 -6.68
N LEU A 573 -8.77 -6.42 -6.37
CA LEU A 573 -7.36 -6.28 -6.69
C LEU A 573 -6.55 -6.33 -5.39
N GLU A 574 -5.34 -6.85 -5.39
CA GLU A 574 -4.41 -6.81 -4.26
C GLU A 574 -3.13 -6.10 -4.69
N SER A 575 -2.76 -5.07 -3.95
CA SER A 575 -1.49 -4.39 -4.11
C SER A 575 -0.93 -4.12 -2.72
N MET A 576 0.37 -4.40 -2.53
CA MET A 576 1.05 -4.18 -1.25
C MET A 576 0.36 -4.86 -0.04
N LYS A 577 -0.12 -6.11 -0.20
CA LYS A 577 -0.91 -6.87 0.81
C LYS A 577 -2.23 -6.21 1.21
N MET A 578 -2.72 -5.25 0.43
CA MET A 578 -4.02 -4.59 0.62
C MET A 578 -4.96 -4.85 -0.55
N GLU A 579 -6.20 -5.21 -0.22
CA GLU A 579 -7.25 -5.37 -1.22
C GLU A 579 -7.85 -4.01 -1.61
N ASN A 580 -8.01 -3.80 -2.91
CA ASN A 580 -8.64 -2.67 -3.56
C ASN A 580 -9.85 -3.14 -4.37
N TYR A 581 -11.00 -2.51 -4.13
CA TYR A 581 -12.29 -2.95 -4.66
C TYR A 581 -12.71 -2.07 -5.84
N VAL A 582 -13.01 -2.70 -6.97
CA VAL A 582 -13.48 -2.02 -8.19
C VAL A 582 -15.00 -2.21 -8.31
N TYR A 583 -15.74 -1.10 -8.20
CA TYR A 583 -17.20 -1.09 -8.23
C TYR A 583 -17.77 -0.61 -9.58
N ALA A 584 -19.00 -1.04 -9.90
CA ALA A 584 -19.73 -0.61 -11.08
C ALA A 584 -20.10 0.89 -11.00
N PRO A 585 -19.64 1.74 -11.93
CA PRO A 585 -19.93 3.17 -11.91
C PRO A 585 -21.39 3.50 -12.30
N ALA A 586 -22.07 2.57 -12.98
CA ALA A 586 -23.46 2.67 -13.42
C ALA A 586 -24.09 1.28 -13.54
N ALA A 587 -25.42 1.21 -13.55
CA ALA A 587 -26.14 -0.04 -13.84
C ALA A 587 -25.98 -0.43 -15.31
N GLY A 588 -25.78 -1.71 -15.59
CA GLY A 588 -25.57 -2.23 -16.94
C GLY A 588 -25.32 -3.74 -16.98
N GLU A 589 -25.13 -4.28 -18.17
CA GLU A 589 -24.81 -5.70 -18.38
C GLU A 589 -23.29 -5.88 -18.55
N VAL A 590 -22.69 -6.84 -17.85
CA VAL A 590 -21.28 -7.18 -18.01
C VAL A 590 -21.07 -7.83 -19.37
N LYS A 591 -20.46 -7.12 -20.31
CA LYS A 591 -20.28 -7.59 -21.69
C LYS A 591 -19.09 -8.52 -21.84
N LYS A 592 -17.97 -8.17 -21.23
CA LYS A 592 -16.72 -8.94 -21.33
C LYS A 592 -15.81 -8.67 -20.13
N ILE A 593 -15.16 -9.72 -19.64
CA ILE A 593 -14.13 -9.67 -18.60
C ILE A 593 -12.79 -9.99 -19.25
N PHE A 594 -11.77 -9.16 -18.99
CA PHE A 594 -10.47 -9.23 -19.68
C PHE A 594 -9.34 -9.82 -18.83
N VAL A 595 -9.64 -10.13 -17.57
CA VAL A 595 -8.67 -10.55 -16.55
C VAL A 595 -9.17 -11.76 -15.80
N GLY A 596 -8.26 -12.56 -15.22
CA GLY A 596 -8.54 -13.72 -14.37
C GLY A 596 -7.92 -13.60 -12.97
N PRO A 597 -8.31 -14.44 -12.00
CA PRO A 597 -7.64 -14.49 -10.70
C PRO A 597 -6.14 -14.82 -10.83
N ALA A 598 -5.32 -14.17 -10.00
CA ALA A 598 -3.85 -14.14 -10.01
C ALA A 598 -3.18 -13.40 -11.18
N ASP A 599 -3.95 -12.77 -12.08
CA ASP A 599 -3.38 -11.93 -13.13
C ASP A 599 -2.85 -10.61 -12.56
N GLY A 600 -1.66 -10.19 -13.00
CA GLY A 600 -1.18 -8.84 -12.76
C GLY A 600 -1.82 -7.84 -13.73
N VAL A 601 -2.36 -6.75 -13.21
CA VAL A 601 -2.99 -5.67 -13.97
C VAL A 601 -2.29 -4.34 -13.69
N GLU A 602 -2.11 -3.51 -14.70
CA GLU A 602 -1.56 -2.15 -14.59
C GLU A 602 -2.65 -1.11 -14.37
N ALA A 603 -2.27 0.06 -13.83
CA ALA A 603 -3.18 1.20 -13.79
C ALA A 603 -3.62 1.60 -15.21
N GLY A 604 -4.92 1.59 -15.48
CA GLY A 604 -5.50 1.86 -16.79
C GLY A 604 -5.82 0.62 -17.63
N ASP A 605 -5.38 -0.57 -17.22
CA ASP A 605 -5.74 -1.82 -17.93
C ASP A 605 -7.25 -2.07 -17.83
N THR A 606 -7.86 -2.44 -18.96
CA THR A 606 -9.29 -2.74 -18.97
C THR A 606 -9.55 -4.03 -18.22
N LEU A 607 -10.35 -3.94 -17.14
CA LEU A 607 -10.76 -5.10 -16.34
C LEU A 607 -12.06 -5.69 -16.90
N VAL A 608 -13.08 -4.84 -17.06
CA VAL A 608 -14.44 -5.23 -17.43
C VAL A 608 -15.03 -4.20 -18.38
N THR A 609 -15.86 -4.64 -19.32
CA THR A 609 -16.71 -3.74 -20.11
C THR A 609 -18.18 -3.96 -19.75
N LEU A 610 -18.89 -2.88 -19.47
CA LEU A 610 -20.33 -2.82 -19.22
C LEU A 610 -21.06 -2.25 -20.44
N ASP A 611 -22.17 -2.88 -20.82
CA ASP A 611 -23.17 -2.26 -21.66
C ASP A 611 -24.17 -1.49 -20.79
N VAL A 612 -23.91 -0.18 -20.67
CA VAL A 612 -24.76 0.77 -19.94
C VAL A 612 -26.04 1.16 -20.69
N ASN A 613 -26.25 0.67 -21.92
CA ASN A 613 -27.42 0.98 -22.77
C ASN A 613 -28.40 -0.20 -22.89
N ALA A 614 -28.02 -1.42 -22.51
CA ALA A 614 -28.89 -2.61 -22.59
C ALA A 614 -30.20 -2.45 -21.79
N GLY A 615 -30.19 -1.72 -20.67
CA GLY A 615 -31.38 -1.41 -19.87
C GLY A 615 -32.40 -0.48 -20.56
N LYS A 616 -31.96 0.36 -21.51
CA LYS A 616 -32.85 1.25 -22.27
C LYS A 616 -33.51 0.55 -23.46
N ALA A 617 -32.85 -0.45 -24.05
CA ALA A 617 -33.39 -1.21 -25.18
C ALA A 617 -34.56 -2.13 -24.78
N LYS A 618 -34.55 -2.69 -23.56
CA LYS A 618 -35.67 -3.51 -23.05
C LYS A 618 -36.90 -2.68 -22.64
N ALA A 619 -36.72 -1.43 -22.22
CA ALA A 619 -37.84 -0.52 -21.93
C ALA A 619 -38.50 0.03 -23.21
N ALA A 620 -37.76 0.17 -24.31
CA ALA A 620 -38.29 0.61 -25.60
C ALA A 620 -39.10 -0.48 -26.35
N ALA A 621 -38.87 -1.76 -26.03
CA ALA A 621 -39.63 -2.88 -26.59
C ALA A 621 -40.97 -3.15 -25.87
N ALA A 622 -41.27 -2.43 -24.79
CA ALA A 622 -42.45 -2.62 -23.94
C ALA A 622 -43.32 -1.35 -23.79
N ALA A 623 -43.47 -0.57 -24.86
CA ALA A 623 -44.41 0.56 -24.92
C ALA A 623 -45.35 0.44 -26.15
N PRO A 624 -46.67 0.67 -26.00
CA PRO A 624 -47.66 0.33 -27.01
C PRO A 624 -47.67 1.34 -28.16
N GLY A 625 -47.67 0.81 -29.39
CA GLY A 625 -47.75 1.58 -30.62
C GLY A 625 -49.11 2.27 -30.79
N SER A 626 -49.05 3.60 -30.79
CA SER A 626 -49.89 4.60 -31.49
C SER A 626 -51.26 4.16 -32.05
N LEU A 627 -52.30 4.76 -31.47
CA LEU A 627 -53.65 4.94 -32.02
C LEU A 627 -53.61 5.57 -33.43
N PRO A 628 -54.42 5.05 -34.38
CA PRO A 628 -54.93 5.85 -35.50
C PRO A 628 -56.33 6.41 -35.20
N GLN A 629 -56.60 7.54 -35.86
CA GLN A 629 -57.75 8.43 -35.75
C GLN A 629 -59.13 7.79 -35.88
N ALA A 630 -60.10 8.44 -35.24
CA ALA A 630 -61.53 8.18 -35.35
C ALA A 630 -62.09 8.47 -36.76
N ALA A 631 -62.93 7.56 -37.25
CA ALA A 631 -64.01 7.85 -38.20
C ALA A 631 -65.21 6.93 -37.90
N ALA A 632 -66.40 7.52 -38.06
CA ALA A 632 -67.71 7.04 -37.64
C ALA A 632 -68.17 5.72 -38.28
N SER A 633 -69.01 4.94 -37.59
CA SER A 633 -70.45 4.79 -37.91
C SER A 633 -71.10 3.55 -37.27
N THR A 634 -72.28 3.78 -36.67
CA THR A 634 -73.48 2.91 -36.60
C THR A 634 -73.46 1.58 -35.84
N ALA A 635 -74.39 1.52 -34.87
CA ALA A 635 -74.96 0.38 -34.14
C ALA A 635 -75.70 -0.63 -35.06
N PRO A 636 -76.49 -1.63 -34.57
CA PRO A 636 -76.79 -2.06 -33.19
C PRO A 636 -76.87 -3.60 -32.98
N SER A 637 -77.30 -3.99 -31.76
CA SER A 637 -78.08 -5.21 -31.38
C SER A 637 -77.37 -6.57 -31.47
N SER A 638 -77.59 -7.56 -30.62
CA SER A 638 -78.57 -7.82 -29.55
C SER A 638 -78.17 -9.13 -28.85
N GLU A 639 -78.65 -9.30 -27.61
CA GLU A 639 -79.04 -10.59 -26.97
C GLU A 639 -77.93 -11.64 -26.76
N GLY A 640 -77.79 -12.29 -25.60
CA GLY A 640 -78.64 -12.37 -24.42
C GLY A 640 -78.30 -13.69 -23.72
N ALA A 641 -78.56 -13.74 -22.40
CA ALA A 641 -78.87 -14.93 -21.59
C ALA A 641 -77.84 -16.10 -21.55
N ASP A 642 -77.69 -16.88 -20.48
CA ASP A 642 -78.12 -16.95 -19.09
C ASP A 642 -77.56 -18.30 -18.59
N LYS A 643 -77.51 -18.50 -17.26
CA LYS A 643 -77.35 -19.77 -16.51
C LYS A 643 -75.94 -20.38 -16.41
N ALA A 644 -75.32 -20.50 -15.23
CA ALA A 644 -75.70 -21.09 -13.94
C ALA A 644 -75.54 -22.63 -13.87
N THR A 645 -74.88 -23.05 -12.77
CA THR A 645 -74.74 -24.36 -12.08
C THR A 645 -73.28 -24.83 -12.05
N ASP A 646 -72.51 -24.74 -10.95
CA ASP A 646 -72.69 -25.17 -9.55
C ASP A 646 -72.35 -26.65 -9.30
N ALA A 647 -71.42 -26.82 -8.36
CA ALA A 647 -71.25 -27.90 -7.38
C ALA A 647 -70.48 -29.21 -7.67
N LYS A 648 -69.70 -29.54 -6.63
CA LYS A 648 -69.26 -30.86 -6.09
C LYS A 648 -68.06 -31.55 -6.73
N LYS A 649 -67.25 -32.35 -6.01
CA LYS A 649 -66.87 -32.59 -4.59
C LYS A 649 -66.00 -33.86 -4.65
N GLU A 650 -65.01 -33.98 -3.75
CA GLU A 650 -64.33 -35.24 -3.33
C GLU A 650 -63.56 -36.00 -4.43
N GLY A 651 -62.39 -36.62 -4.23
CA GLY A 651 -61.63 -37.02 -3.05
C GLY A 651 -60.93 -38.35 -3.39
N GLY A 652 -59.71 -38.55 -2.90
CA GLY A 652 -59.16 -39.89 -2.60
C GLY A 652 -58.10 -40.51 -3.52
N ASN A 653 -57.01 -40.93 -2.86
CA ASN A 653 -56.01 -41.98 -3.15
C ASN A 653 -55.13 -41.83 -4.41
N ASP A 654 -53.82 -42.13 -4.39
CA ASP A 654 -52.91 -42.80 -3.44
C ASP A 654 -51.55 -42.07 -3.41
#